data_AF-Q4T366-F1
#
_entry.id   AF-Q4T366-F1
#
_cell.length_a   1.000
_cell.length_b   1.000
_cell.length_c   1.000
_cell.angle_alpha   90.00
_cell.angle_beta   90.00
_cell.angle_gamma   90.00
#
_symmetry.space_group_name_H-M   'P 1'
#
loop_
_entity.id
_entity.type
_entity.pdbx_description
1 polymer ?
#
loop_
_entity_poly.entity_id
_entity_poly.type
_entity_poly.pdbx_seq_one_letter_code
_entity_poly.pdbx_strand_id
1 'polypeptide(L)'
;MAPNVPGVVAVVLFYVLILATGIWASRKARKAERKSRGDQAEVVLLGDRSISLLVGIFTMTATWVGGGFILGVAEAVYTPKMGLIWALMPVQYSLSFVFGGLFFAKPMREKRYITMMDPFQIRYGNLLSGALVLPSILMDVLWVASTLLGLGATVSVILALPFGYCVWISSAVAIAYTLLGGLYSVAYTDVIQLALIFFSLWLCVPFLLLSPVSVNLAETAFNSTFQEPWLGTLDLDDVWRWMDDFLMLGLGSVSFQCFHQRTLSASSSRTAQLTCYAAAVVVVVLGIPPALVGAVAASTDWNQTLYGSPSPAARGQHTFVLPITLQYVTPWYMSIIGIGAISAAVMSSADSALLSATSVFSSNIYKNILRKQASDWEMQWVIRISVVVVGVAGTAITTYTNSTLLLWILGADISYTLIFPHLVTVLFFKVTNGYGAFIGYVLGLVLRVLLGENTVGLPVILQLPGCTLEDGVYVQKAPVRTFSMLSTFLSILFFSWLSSLMFNGGLLPEKNQTVQQLKMALNVPGLVVMAVFYLVILGTGIWASLRSRKEEKKCSGDGMEITLLAGRKISLLVGIFTLTATWVGGGFILGIAEATYNPTLGAVWALMPVPYIVTFFLGGFFFAKPMRENNYVTMMDPFQKKYGDIMSSVLIFPTLVADVLWVARTLVSLGGTMRVILDLSYIYSILISAVWVCVPFLLTNPHSVDISLTAYNQTFQAPWVGTVELDEAGKWFDDFMLLALGGLAYQAFYQRILSASSYTQAQVTCFASAAFCLVLGIPSILVGAVAASTDWNSTSYGLPTPYQRDQAGAILPIALQYLVPPYVSIIGIGAVAAAVMSSMDSALLSSASLFSSNIYKNIIRKQASDREMQWVIRISVVAVGLAGTGLTFLDSSVLVFWLVGVDMSYTIMFPQLVCILFFKVSNSYGAAVGLMMGIVLRVLSGEPLLGLPPVLHFPGCRLDEEGKMTQYFPFRTAIMLSSMLSILLFSWLTSLVFNKGLLPQRWDVL
;
A
#
# COMPACT_ATOMS: atom_id res chain seq x y z
N MET A 1 -32.55 -0.36 -6.92
CA MET A 1 -33.32 -1.62 -6.88
C MET A 1 -33.63 -1.95 -5.43
N ALA A 2 -34.76 -2.57 -5.12
CA ALA A 2 -35.02 -3.05 -3.75
C ALA A 2 -34.19 -4.31 -3.46
N PRO A 3 -33.66 -4.50 -2.24
CA PRO A 3 -32.89 -5.69 -1.91
C PRO A 3 -33.77 -6.94 -1.94
N ASN A 4 -33.27 -8.03 -2.54
CA ASN A 4 -33.96 -9.32 -2.57
C ASN A 4 -33.89 -9.96 -1.17
N VAL A 5 -34.88 -9.66 -0.30
CA VAL A 5 -34.89 -10.10 1.11
C VAL A 5 -34.68 -11.62 1.28
N PRO A 6 -35.35 -12.51 0.52
CA PRO A 6 -35.01 -13.94 0.50
C PRO A 6 -33.53 -14.24 0.17
N GLY A 7 -32.97 -13.56 -0.82
CA GLY A 7 -31.56 -13.67 -1.18
C GLY A 7 -30.61 -13.20 -0.08
N VAL A 8 -30.89 -12.06 0.56
CA VAL A 8 -30.11 -11.53 1.70
C VAL A 8 -30.07 -12.56 2.84
N VAL A 9 -31.24 -13.10 3.22
CA VAL A 9 -31.35 -14.10 4.30
C VAL A 9 -30.57 -15.37 3.97
N ALA A 10 -30.69 -15.87 2.73
CA ALA A 10 -29.97 -17.06 2.30
C ALA A 10 -28.44 -16.87 2.28
N VAL A 11 -27.95 -15.70 1.83
CA VAL A 11 -26.52 -15.34 1.88
C VAL A 11 -26.03 -15.29 3.33
N VAL A 12 -26.75 -14.62 4.23
CA VAL A 12 -26.35 -14.56 5.65
C VAL A 12 -26.30 -15.96 6.27
N LEU A 13 -27.30 -16.80 6.03
CA LEU A 13 -27.31 -18.20 6.49
C LEU A 13 -26.14 -19.00 5.92
N PHE A 14 -25.81 -18.81 4.65
CA PHE A 14 -24.70 -19.48 3.96
C PHE A 14 -23.32 -19.06 4.52
N TYR A 15 -23.10 -17.75 4.71
CA TYR A 15 -21.87 -17.24 5.33
C TYR A 15 -21.74 -17.70 6.80
N VAL A 16 -22.84 -17.73 7.55
CA VAL A 16 -22.87 -18.30 8.92
C VAL A 16 -22.54 -19.79 8.90
N LEU A 17 -23.04 -20.55 7.93
CA LEU A 17 -22.73 -21.97 7.77
C LEU A 17 -21.24 -22.20 7.47
N ILE A 18 -20.63 -21.44 6.55
CA ILE A 18 -19.18 -21.52 6.27
C ILE A 18 -18.35 -21.11 7.50
N LEU A 19 -18.72 -20.02 8.18
CA LEU A 19 -18.01 -19.60 9.38
C LEU A 19 -18.12 -20.65 10.50
N ALA A 20 -19.29 -21.26 10.67
CA ALA A 20 -19.51 -22.33 11.65
C ALA A 20 -18.73 -23.61 11.31
N THR A 21 -18.69 -24.03 10.04
CA THR A 21 -17.88 -25.20 9.63
C THR A 21 -16.39 -24.93 9.75
N GLY A 22 -15.92 -23.73 9.41
CA GLY A 22 -14.53 -23.30 9.63
C GLY A 22 -14.14 -23.27 11.11
N ILE A 23 -14.99 -22.73 12.00
CA ILE A 23 -14.75 -22.75 13.46
C ILE A 23 -14.76 -24.20 13.99
N TRP A 24 -15.66 -25.05 13.51
CA TRP A 24 -15.70 -26.47 13.88
C TRP A 24 -14.46 -27.22 13.41
N ALA A 25 -14.03 -27.01 12.16
CA ALA A 25 -12.85 -27.63 11.57
C ALA A 25 -11.57 -27.15 12.26
N SER A 26 -11.45 -25.85 12.59
CA SER A 26 -10.38 -25.29 13.43
C SER A 26 -10.33 -25.94 14.83
N ARG A 27 -11.49 -26.11 15.50
CA ARG A 27 -11.55 -26.81 16.80
C ARG A 27 -11.15 -28.28 16.69
N LYS A 28 -11.44 -28.93 15.56
CA LYS A 28 -11.02 -30.32 15.26
C LYS A 28 -9.53 -30.39 14.96
N ALA A 29 -8.99 -29.45 14.18
CA ALA A 29 -7.56 -29.29 13.88
C ALA A 29 -6.75 -29.12 15.17
N ARG A 30 -7.15 -28.18 16.06
CA ARG A 30 -6.51 -28.00 17.38
C ARG A 30 -6.55 -29.24 18.29
N LYS A 31 -7.53 -30.13 18.13
CA LYS A 31 -7.57 -31.42 18.84
C LYS A 31 -6.63 -32.47 18.21
N ALA A 32 -6.34 -32.37 16.92
CA ALA A 32 -5.34 -33.19 16.24
C ALA A 32 -3.91 -32.66 16.49
N GLU A 33 -3.68 -31.35 16.39
CA GLU A 33 -2.42 -30.67 16.75
C GLU A 33 -1.91 -31.07 18.14
N ARG A 34 -2.80 -31.12 19.15
CA ARG A 34 -2.47 -31.56 20.52
C ARG A 34 -2.07 -33.03 20.64
N LYS A 35 -2.27 -33.86 19.61
CA LYS A 35 -1.85 -35.27 19.56
C LYS A 35 -0.59 -35.48 18.71
N SER A 36 -0.32 -34.62 17.74
CA SER A 36 0.87 -34.69 16.88
C SER A 36 2.13 -34.19 17.58
N ARG A 37 3.30 -34.76 17.22
CA ARG A 37 4.63 -34.42 17.77
C ARG A 37 5.50 -33.56 16.83
N GLY A 38 4.94 -33.05 15.73
CA GLY A 38 5.67 -32.26 14.72
C GLY A 38 5.88 -30.79 15.09
N ASP A 39 6.73 -30.08 14.32
CA ASP A 39 6.88 -28.62 14.38
C ASP A 39 5.51 -27.97 14.12
N GLN A 40 5.04 -27.09 15.02
CA GLN A 40 3.70 -26.51 14.90
C GLN A 40 3.52 -25.72 13.60
N ALA A 41 4.59 -25.15 13.04
CA ALA A 41 4.54 -24.48 11.74
C ALA A 41 4.25 -25.48 10.60
N GLU A 42 4.81 -26.69 10.66
CA GLU A 42 4.55 -27.74 9.66
C GLU A 42 3.10 -28.25 9.76
N VAL A 43 2.56 -28.37 10.98
CA VAL A 43 1.16 -28.79 11.18
C VAL A 43 0.17 -27.74 10.64
N VAL A 44 0.41 -26.45 10.92
CA VAL A 44 -0.46 -25.36 10.43
C VAL A 44 -0.39 -25.20 8.90
N LEU A 45 0.80 -25.37 8.30
CA LEU A 45 1.02 -25.14 6.86
C LEU A 45 0.78 -26.36 5.97
N LEU A 46 0.94 -27.59 6.48
CA LEU A 46 0.84 -28.85 5.72
C LEU A 46 -0.12 -29.90 6.31
N GLY A 47 -0.83 -29.60 7.42
CA GLY A 47 -1.78 -30.54 8.02
C GLY A 47 -1.15 -31.84 8.52
N ASP A 48 0.07 -31.77 9.06
CA ASP A 48 0.89 -32.91 9.51
C ASP A 48 1.16 -33.94 8.38
N ARG A 49 1.06 -33.49 7.12
CA ARG A 49 1.12 -34.32 5.90
C ARG A 49 0.22 -35.57 5.94
N SER A 50 -0.91 -35.46 6.63
CA SER A 50 -1.81 -36.56 6.96
C SER A 50 -3.05 -36.64 6.06
N ILE A 51 -3.16 -35.77 5.05
CA ILE A 51 -4.36 -35.63 4.23
C ILE A 51 -4.59 -36.91 3.40
N SER A 52 -5.80 -37.45 3.51
CA SER A 52 -6.24 -38.67 2.81
C SER A 52 -6.54 -38.39 1.33
N LEU A 53 -6.54 -39.43 0.50
CA LEU A 53 -6.76 -39.29 -0.95
C LEU A 53 -8.05 -38.53 -1.27
N LEU A 54 -9.17 -38.88 -0.62
CA LEU A 54 -10.46 -38.24 -0.87
C LEU A 54 -10.43 -36.74 -0.53
N VAL A 55 -10.00 -36.38 0.68
CA VAL A 55 -9.88 -34.97 1.08
C VAL A 55 -8.91 -34.22 0.17
N GLY A 56 -7.81 -34.87 -0.22
CA GLY A 56 -6.84 -34.39 -1.19
C GLY A 56 -7.44 -34.01 -2.54
N ILE A 57 -8.25 -34.89 -3.14
CA ILE A 57 -8.93 -34.63 -4.43
C ILE A 57 -9.86 -33.42 -4.34
N PHE A 58 -10.65 -33.35 -3.26
CA PHE A 58 -11.58 -32.26 -3.03
C PHE A 58 -10.86 -30.91 -2.80
N THR A 59 -9.87 -30.81 -1.90
CA THR A 59 -9.09 -29.56 -1.70
C THR A 59 -8.32 -29.14 -2.94
N MET A 60 -7.73 -30.11 -3.67
CA MET A 60 -7.01 -29.82 -4.92
C MET A 60 -7.93 -29.24 -5.99
N THR A 61 -9.15 -29.75 -6.11
CA THR A 61 -10.12 -29.23 -7.09
C THR A 61 -10.73 -27.90 -6.61
N ALA A 62 -11.14 -27.78 -5.35
CA ALA A 62 -11.76 -26.59 -4.76
C ALA A 62 -10.85 -25.34 -4.78
N THR A 63 -9.55 -25.54 -4.66
CA THR A 63 -8.54 -24.46 -4.76
C THR A 63 -8.60 -23.77 -6.13
N TRP A 64 -8.88 -24.52 -7.22
CA TRP A 64 -8.78 -24.05 -8.61
C TRP A 64 -10.14 -23.80 -9.27
N VAL A 65 -11.20 -24.53 -8.88
CA VAL A 65 -12.59 -24.28 -9.28
C VAL A 65 -13.15 -23.12 -8.44
N GLY A 66 -12.56 -21.95 -8.65
CA GLY A 66 -12.81 -20.73 -7.90
C GLY A 66 -13.72 -19.72 -8.60
N GLY A 67 -13.85 -18.55 -7.98
CA GLY A 67 -14.53 -17.40 -8.58
C GLY A 67 -13.98 -17.05 -9.96
N GLY A 68 -12.65 -16.93 -10.10
CA GLY A 68 -12.02 -16.67 -11.41
C GLY A 68 -12.32 -17.75 -12.46
N PHE A 69 -12.41 -19.03 -12.08
CA PHE A 69 -12.72 -20.13 -12.98
C PHE A 69 -14.19 -20.12 -13.44
N ILE A 70 -15.12 -20.09 -12.49
CA ILE A 70 -16.55 -20.20 -12.78
C ILE A 70 -17.06 -18.91 -13.46
N LEU A 71 -16.63 -17.73 -13.00
CA LEU A 71 -16.97 -16.46 -13.65
C LEU A 71 -16.25 -16.31 -14.99
N GLY A 72 -14.94 -16.59 -15.05
CA GLY A 72 -14.13 -16.41 -16.26
C GLY A 72 -14.54 -17.32 -17.42
N VAL A 73 -14.92 -18.58 -17.16
CA VAL A 73 -15.47 -19.49 -18.20
C VAL A 73 -16.78 -18.94 -18.76
N ALA A 74 -17.69 -18.45 -17.91
CA ALA A 74 -18.96 -17.89 -18.35
C ALA A 74 -18.79 -16.54 -19.09
N GLU A 75 -17.87 -15.70 -18.62
CA GLU A 75 -17.48 -14.41 -19.23
C GLU A 75 -16.86 -14.61 -20.62
N ALA A 76 -15.98 -15.62 -20.78
CA ALA A 76 -15.38 -15.97 -22.07
C ALA A 76 -16.45 -16.45 -23.08
N VAL A 77 -17.32 -17.39 -22.69
CA VAL A 77 -18.39 -17.89 -23.58
C VAL A 77 -19.39 -16.80 -23.96
N TYR A 78 -19.69 -15.87 -23.05
CA TYR A 78 -20.63 -14.78 -23.31
C TYR A 78 -20.04 -13.66 -24.17
N THR A 79 -18.72 -13.43 -24.14
CA THR A 79 -18.11 -12.28 -24.82
C THR A 79 -18.07 -12.51 -26.33
N PRO A 80 -18.65 -11.62 -27.17
CA PRO A 80 -18.86 -11.87 -28.61
C PRO A 80 -17.61 -12.33 -29.37
N LYS A 81 -16.47 -11.65 -29.18
CA LYS A 81 -15.19 -11.97 -29.84
C LYS A 81 -14.43 -13.18 -29.25
N MET A 82 -14.98 -13.86 -28.25
CA MET A 82 -14.33 -14.98 -27.56
C MET A 82 -15.14 -16.28 -27.75
N GLY A 83 -16.34 -16.38 -27.18
CA GLY A 83 -17.10 -17.62 -27.21
C GLY A 83 -16.37 -18.82 -26.56
N LEU A 84 -16.87 -20.03 -26.83
CA LEU A 84 -16.38 -21.27 -26.22
C LEU A 84 -14.93 -21.61 -26.57
N ILE A 85 -14.46 -21.30 -27.78
CA ILE A 85 -13.09 -21.57 -28.22
C ILE A 85 -12.04 -20.92 -27.29
N TRP A 86 -12.34 -19.77 -26.69
CA TRP A 86 -11.46 -19.06 -25.78
C TRP A 86 -11.70 -19.41 -24.29
N ALA A 87 -12.72 -20.21 -23.98
CA ALA A 87 -13.02 -20.69 -22.62
C ALA A 87 -12.12 -21.88 -22.18
N LEU A 88 -10.80 -21.70 -22.34
CA LEU A 88 -9.78 -22.75 -22.27
C LEU A 88 -9.53 -23.32 -20.86
N MET A 89 -9.95 -22.61 -19.81
CA MET A 89 -9.60 -22.87 -18.41
C MET A 89 -9.79 -24.32 -17.96
N PRO A 90 -10.89 -25.04 -18.30
CA PRO A 90 -11.09 -26.41 -17.86
C PRO A 90 -10.03 -27.37 -18.43
N VAL A 91 -9.60 -27.14 -19.68
CA VAL A 91 -8.60 -27.98 -20.37
C VAL A 91 -7.19 -27.60 -19.92
N GLN A 92 -6.89 -26.30 -19.79
CA GLN A 92 -5.60 -25.79 -19.30
C GLN A 92 -5.28 -26.36 -17.89
N TYR A 93 -6.20 -26.25 -16.94
CA TYR A 93 -6.01 -26.78 -15.59
C TYR A 93 -5.91 -28.31 -15.56
N SER A 94 -6.66 -29.02 -16.41
CA SER A 94 -6.55 -30.48 -16.55
C SER A 94 -5.14 -30.88 -17.00
N LEU A 95 -4.59 -30.20 -18.02
CA LEU A 95 -3.22 -30.39 -18.48
C LEU A 95 -2.19 -30.10 -17.38
N SER A 96 -2.34 -28.98 -16.66
CA SER A 96 -1.47 -28.60 -15.54
C SER A 96 -1.43 -29.67 -14.45
N PHE A 97 -2.59 -30.22 -14.08
CA PHE A 97 -2.66 -31.25 -13.04
C PHE A 97 -2.05 -32.58 -13.49
N VAL A 98 -2.26 -33.00 -14.74
CA VAL A 98 -1.58 -34.18 -15.29
C VAL A 98 -0.07 -33.98 -15.33
N PHE A 99 0.40 -32.84 -15.84
CA PHE A 99 1.84 -32.51 -15.95
C PHE A 99 2.51 -32.39 -14.58
N GLY A 100 1.90 -31.64 -13.66
CA GLY A 100 2.34 -31.48 -12.29
C GLY A 100 2.34 -32.79 -11.48
N GLY A 101 1.34 -33.64 -11.71
CA GLY A 101 1.24 -34.98 -11.12
C GLY A 101 2.33 -35.94 -11.61
N LEU A 102 2.62 -35.94 -12.91
CA LEU A 102 3.66 -36.77 -13.52
C LEU A 102 5.06 -36.36 -13.04
N PHE A 103 5.41 -35.08 -13.18
CA PHE A 103 6.80 -34.63 -13.03
C PHE A 103 7.14 -34.05 -11.66
N PHE A 104 6.24 -33.32 -10.98
CA PHE A 104 6.59 -32.52 -9.81
C PHE A 104 6.10 -33.08 -8.47
N ALA A 105 4.90 -33.66 -8.42
CA ALA A 105 4.28 -34.12 -7.18
C ALA A 105 5.17 -35.15 -6.43
N LYS A 106 5.77 -36.10 -7.15
CA LYS A 106 6.68 -37.10 -6.59
C LYS A 106 7.98 -36.50 -6.02
N PRO A 107 8.85 -35.82 -6.79
CA PRO A 107 10.13 -35.32 -6.28
C PRO A 107 9.97 -34.26 -5.18
N MET A 108 8.89 -33.45 -5.22
CA MET A 108 8.61 -32.48 -4.16
C MET A 108 8.23 -33.19 -2.85
N ARG A 109 7.37 -34.23 -2.92
CA ARG A 109 6.89 -34.95 -1.73
C ARG A 109 7.94 -35.86 -1.09
N GLU A 110 8.80 -36.49 -1.89
CA GLU A 110 9.87 -37.38 -1.43
C GLU A 110 10.97 -36.62 -0.68
N LYS A 111 11.34 -35.42 -1.15
CA LYS A 111 12.34 -34.56 -0.49
C LYS A 111 11.81 -33.82 0.75
N ARG A 112 10.54 -34.04 1.13
CA ARG A 112 9.87 -33.44 2.30
C ARG A 112 9.94 -31.90 2.36
N TYR A 113 9.86 -31.21 1.23
CA TYR A 113 9.76 -29.76 1.23
C TYR A 113 8.48 -29.27 1.95
N ILE A 114 8.52 -28.04 2.45
CA ILE A 114 7.42 -27.31 3.08
C ILE A 114 6.79 -26.35 2.06
N THR A 115 7.62 -25.73 1.22
CA THR A 115 7.15 -24.84 0.14
C THR A 115 7.82 -25.17 -1.20
N MET A 116 7.23 -24.65 -2.27
CA MET A 116 7.79 -24.67 -3.61
C MET A 116 9.17 -23.98 -3.70
N MET A 117 9.46 -23.03 -2.79
CA MET A 117 10.68 -22.22 -2.82
C MET A 117 11.84 -22.85 -2.03
N ASP A 118 11.61 -23.94 -1.29
CA ASP A 118 12.68 -24.68 -0.60
C ASP A 118 13.76 -25.27 -1.54
N PRO A 119 13.43 -25.88 -2.70
CA PRO A 119 14.41 -26.27 -3.72
C PRO A 119 15.35 -25.12 -4.12
N PHE A 120 14.81 -23.91 -4.28
CA PHE A 120 15.56 -22.72 -4.66
C PHE A 120 16.51 -22.34 -3.54
N GLN A 121 16.02 -22.27 -2.30
CA GLN A 121 16.84 -21.90 -1.12
C GLN A 121 18.01 -22.86 -0.90
N ILE A 122 17.80 -24.16 -1.08
CA ILE A 122 18.85 -25.17 -0.93
C ILE A 122 19.91 -25.06 -2.05
N ARG A 123 19.49 -24.69 -3.28
CA ARG A 123 20.36 -24.72 -4.47
C ARG A 123 21.04 -23.39 -4.80
N TYR A 124 20.38 -22.27 -4.51
CA TYR A 124 20.83 -20.91 -4.82
C TYR A 124 21.16 -20.08 -3.57
N GLY A 125 20.85 -20.59 -2.38
CA GLY A 125 21.05 -19.89 -1.12
C GLY A 125 19.98 -18.84 -0.83
N ASN A 126 19.99 -18.35 0.41
CA ASN A 126 18.89 -17.58 0.98
C ASN A 126 18.67 -16.21 0.32
N LEU A 127 19.73 -15.55 -0.14
CA LEU A 127 19.65 -14.19 -0.69
C LEU A 127 18.94 -14.15 -2.05
N LEU A 128 19.44 -14.89 -3.04
CA LEU A 128 18.86 -14.91 -4.39
C LEU A 128 17.45 -15.51 -4.38
N SER A 129 17.24 -16.57 -3.61
CA SER A 129 15.92 -17.16 -3.46
C SER A 129 14.93 -16.20 -2.80
N GLY A 130 15.39 -15.31 -1.92
CA GLY A 130 14.56 -14.23 -1.35
C GLY A 130 14.04 -13.26 -2.42
N ALA A 131 14.83 -12.97 -3.46
CA ALA A 131 14.36 -12.19 -4.60
C ALA A 131 13.34 -12.97 -5.45
N LEU A 132 13.60 -14.25 -5.73
CA LEU A 132 12.69 -15.12 -6.50
C LEU A 132 11.37 -15.44 -5.77
N VAL A 133 11.30 -15.24 -4.44
CA VAL A 133 10.03 -15.31 -3.68
C VAL A 133 9.11 -14.13 -3.98
N LEU A 134 9.63 -12.94 -4.32
CA LEU A 134 8.78 -11.75 -4.50
C LEU A 134 7.76 -11.90 -5.65
N PRO A 135 8.12 -12.39 -6.85
CA PRO A 135 7.14 -12.75 -7.88
C PRO A 135 6.11 -13.78 -7.42
N SER A 136 6.51 -14.76 -6.61
CA SER A 136 5.61 -15.80 -6.08
C SER A 136 4.58 -15.25 -5.10
N ILE A 137 4.92 -14.20 -4.33
CA ILE A 137 3.95 -13.52 -3.48
C ILE A 137 3.06 -12.59 -4.32
N LEU A 138 3.63 -11.92 -5.32
CA LEU A 138 2.89 -11.01 -6.20
C LEU A 138 1.79 -11.74 -7.00
N MET A 139 2.07 -12.91 -7.59
CA MET A 139 1.05 -13.68 -8.31
C MET A 139 -0.08 -14.17 -7.38
N ASP A 140 0.23 -14.58 -6.15
CA ASP A 140 -0.77 -14.99 -5.16
C ASP A 140 -1.63 -13.79 -4.72
N VAL A 141 -1.03 -12.60 -4.54
CA VAL A 141 -1.75 -11.35 -4.23
C VAL A 141 -2.69 -10.93 -5.36
N LEU A 142 -2.26 -11.02 -6.62
CA LEU A 142 -3.09 -10.75 -7.80
C LEU A 142 -4.27 -11.74 -7.89
N TRP A 143 -4.07 -13.00 -7.51
CA TRP A 143 -5.12 -14.01 -7.47
C TRP A 143 -6.09 -13.83 -6.29
N VAL A 144 -5.62 -13.38 -5.13
CA VAL A 144 -6.49 -12.91 -4.03
C VAL A 144 -7.36 -11.73 -4.51
N ALA A 145 -6.78 -10.76 -5.23
CA ALA A 145 -7.55 -9.65 -5.76
C ALA A 145 -8.62 -10.09 -6.78
N SER A 146 -8.28 -10.98 -7.72
CA SER A 146 -9.24 -11.50 -8.72
C SER A 146 -10.37 -12.33 -8.08
N THR A 147 -10.06 -13.14 -7.06
CA THR A 147 -11.10 -13.86 -6.32
C THR A 147 -11.98 -12.89 -5.52
N LEU A 148 -11.43 -11.93 -4.80
CA LEU A 148 -12.24 -10.96 -4.04
C LEU A 148 -13.16 -10.10 -4.93
N LEU A 149 -12.74 -9.73 -6.14
CA LEU A 149 -13.63 -9.11 -7.15
C LEU A 149 -14.83 -10.01 -7.46
N GLY A 150 -14.59 -11.29 -7.74
CA GLY A 150 -15.65 -12.26 -8.02
C GLY A 150 -16.64 -12.45 -6.86
N LEU A 151 -16.18 -12.35 -5.60
CA LEU A 151 -17.06 -12.45 -4.43
C LEU A 151 -17.85 -11.16 -4.21
N GLY A 152 -17.23 -10.00 -4.39
CA GLY A 152 -17.94 -8.72 -4.40
C GLY A 152 -19.00 -8.63 -5.49
N ALA A 153 -18.75 -9.26 -6.65
CA ALA A 153 -19.68 -9.32 -7.77
C ALA A 153 -20.94 -10.12 -7.46
N THR A 154 -20.82 -11.31 -6.83
CA THR A 154 -22.01 -12.07 -6.41
C THR A 154 -22.80 -11.31 -5.35
N VAL A 155 -22.11 -10.72 -4.36
CA VAL A 155 -22.75 -10.03 -3.24
C VAL A 155 -23.43 -8.72 -3.68
N SER A 156 -22.88 -7.96 -4.64
CA SER A 156 -23.52 -6.75 -5.17
C SER A 156 -24.83 -7.04 -5.90
N VAL A 157 -24.87 -8.12 -6.70
CA VAL A 157 -26.05 -8.58 -7.44
C VAL A 157 -27.20 -8.97 -6.48
N ILE A 158 -26.91 -9.54 -5.31
CA ILE A 158 -27.92 -9.98 -4.33
C ILE A 158 -28.39 -8.83 -3.43
N LEU A 159 -27.43 -8.09 -2.83
CA LEU A 159 -27.70 -7.08 -1.81
C LEU A 159 -28.14 -5.73 -2.42
N ALA A 160 -27.96 -5.53 -3.73
CA ALA A 160 -28.09 -4.24 -4.41
C ALA A 160 -27.23 -3.11 -3.79
N LEU A 161 -26.15 -3.49 -3.09
CA LEU A 161 -25.17 -2.57 -2.50
C LEU A 161 -24.09 -2.20 -3.53
N PRO A 162 -23.46 -1.01 -3.41
CA PRO A 162 -22.34 -0.63 -4.27
C PRO A 162 -21.19 -1.64 -4.18
N PHE A 163 -20.67 -2.02 -5.35
CA PHE A 163 -19.68 -3.09 -5.53
C PHE A 163 -18.49 -3.02 -4.57
N GLY A 164 -17.92 -1.82 -4.35
CA GLY A 164 -16.79 -1.63 -3.44
C GLY A 164 -17.07 -2.10 -2.01
N TYR A 165 -18.25 -1.78 -1.44
CA TYR A 165 -18.60 -2.26 -0.09
C TYR A 165 -18.74 -3.78 -0.05
N CYS A 166 -19.29 -4.39 -1.11
CA CYS A 166 -19.42 -5.83 -1.22
C CYS A 166 -18.06 -6.54 -1.22
N VAL A 167 -17.07 -6.02 -1.95
CA VAL A 167 -15.70 -6.55 -1.95
C VAL A 167 -15.06 -6.44 -0.56
N TRP A 168 -15.14 -5.27 0.09
CA TRP A 168 -14.54 -5.07 1.43
C TRP A 168 -15.18 -5.94 2.52
N ILE A 169 -16.52 -6.07 2.54
CA ILE A 169 -17.24 -6.96 3.47
C ILE A 169 -16.84 -8.42 3.23
N SER A 170 -16.82 -8.85 1.96
CA SER A 170 -16.44 -10.20 1.56
C SER A 170 -15.00 -10.54 1.95
N SER A 171 -14.07 -9.61 1.76
CA SER A 171 -12.67 -9.74 2.17
C SER A 171 -12.53 -9.85 3.69
N ALA A 172 -13.20 -8.99 4.45
CA ALA A 172 -13.16 -9.02 5.91
C ALA A 172 -13.61 -10.39 6.47
N VAL A 173 -14.65 -10.99 5.89
CA VAL A 173 -15.09 -12.35 6.28
C VAL A 173 -14.08 -13.42 5.86
N ALA A 174 -13.54 -13.35 4.63
CA ALA A 174 -12.54 -14.30 4.14
C ALA A 174 -11.28 -14.33 5.03
N ILE A 175 -10.74 -13.15 5.34
CA ILE A 175 -9.59 -12.98 6.25
C ILE A 175 -9.94 -13.54 7.64
N ALA A 176 -11.11 -13.20 8.18
CA ALA A 176 -11.51 -13.60 9.54
C ALA A 176 -11.55 -15.11 9.76
N TYR A 177 -12.10 -15.90 8.82
CA TYR A 177 -12.13 -17.36 8.99
C TYR A 177 -10.77 -18.01 8.65
N THR A 178 -10.03 -17.49 7.67
CA THR A 178 -8.68 -17.98 7.32
C THR A 178 -7.73 -17.87 8.52
N LEU A 179 -7.80 -16.76 9.27
CA LEU A 179 -7.03 -16.53 10.51
C LEU A 179 -7.28 -17.57 11.61
N LEU A 180 -8.47 -18.20 11.62
CA LEU A 180 -8.85 -19.21 12.60
C LEU A 180 -8.45 -20.64 12.17
N GLY A 181 -8.25 -20.86 10.87
CA GLY A 181 -8.34 -22.20 10.27
C GLY A 181 -7.04 -22.99 10.07
N GLY A 182 -6.02 -22.39 9.43
CA GLY A 182 -4.86 -23.14 8.90
C GLY A 182 -5.23 -24.15 7.80
N LEU A 183 -4.24 -24.87 7.21
CA LEU A 183 -4.50 -25.77 6.07
C LEU A 183 -5.54 -26.85 6.41
N TYR A 184 -5.51 -27.36 7.65
CA TYR A 184 -6.43 -28.42 8.06
C TYR A 184 -7.88 -27.95 8.09
N SER A 185 -8.18 -26.69 8.44
CA SER A 185 -9.54 -26.18 8.33
C SER A 185 -9.95 -25.96 6.88
N VAL A 186 -9.07 -25.36 6.06
CA VAL A 186 -9.31 -25.10 4.63
C VAL A 186 -9.66 -26.40 3.90
N ALA A 187 -8.89 -27.47 4.13
CA ALA A 187 -9.13 -28.76 3.49
C ALA A 187 -10.50 -29.40 3.84
N TYR A 188 -11.12 -29.06 4.99
CA TYR A 188 -12.47 -29.53 5.32
C TYR A 188 -13.58 -28.58 4.83
N THR A 189 -13.33 -27.27 4.77
CA THR A 189 -14.27 -26.32 4.14
C THR A 189 -14.34 -26.56 2.64
N ASP A 190 -13.20 -26.80 1.98
CA ASP A 190 -13.09 -27.16 0.56
C ASP A 190 -13.97 -28.34 0.16
N VAL A 191 -14.00 -29.41 0.98
CA VAL A 191 -14.83 -30.61 0.73
C VAL A 191 -16.31 -30.23 0.69
N ILE A 192 -16.75 -29.37 1.60
CA ILE A 192 -18.15 -28.91 1.69
C ILE A 192 -18.45 -27.93 0.56
N GLN A 193 -17.56 -26.96 0.31
CA GLN A 193 -17.70 -25.95 -0.75
C GLN A 193 -17.76 -26.62 -2.12
N LEU A 194 -16.86 -27.56 -2.44
CA LEU A 194 -16.87 -28.26 -3.74
C LEU A 194 -18.12 -29.12 -3.94
N ALA A 195 -18.60 -29.80 -2.90
CA ALA A 195 -19.86 -30.53 -2.97
C ALA A 195 -21.04 -29.59 -3.28
N LEU A 196 -21.10 -28.44 -2.60
CA LEU A 196 -22.12 -27.41 -2.85
C LEU A 196 -22.01 -26.85 -4.28
N ILE A 197 -20.81 -26.51 -4.76
CA ILE A 197 -20.57 -26.03 -6.14
C ILE A 197 -21.08 -27.05 -7.16
N PHE A 198 -20.70 -28.32 -6.99
CA PHE A 198 -21.08 -29.41 -7.89
C PHE A 198 -22.59 -29.54 -7.97
N PHE A 199 -23.27 -29.78 -6.84
CA PHE A 199 -24.72 -30.02 -6.88
C PHE A 199 -25.50 -28.78 -7.31
N SER A 200 -25.15 -27.59 -6.81
CA SER A 200 -25.92 -26.38 -7.09
C SER A 200 -25.84 -25.93 -8.55
N LEU A 201 -24.64 -25.91 -9.16
CA LEU A 201 -24.51 -25.44 -10.55
C LEU A 201 -25.09 -26.44 -11.55
N TRP A 202 -24.84 -27.75 -11.37
CA TRP A 202 -25.46 -28.78 -12.20
C TRP A 202 -26.98 -28.80 -12.09
N LEU A 203 -27.53 -28.46 -10.91
CA LEU A 203 -28.97 -28.34 -10.71
C LEU A 203 -29.56 -27.07 -11.35
N CYS A 204 -28.80 -25.99 -11.48
CA CYS A 204 -29.26 -24.77 -12.18
C CYS A 204 -29.36 -24.95 -13.70
N VAL A 205 -28.50 -25.78 -14.32
CA VAL A 205 -28.42 -25.95 -15.79
C VAL A 205 -29.77 -26.35 -16.43
N PRO A 206 -30.53 -27.35 -15.94
CA PRO A 206 -31.84 -27.67 -16.50
C PRO A 206 -32.84 -26.50 -16.48
N PHE A 207 -32.86 -25.69 -15.41
CA PHE A 207 -33.76 -24.54 -15.32
C PHE A 207 -33.36 -23.39 -16.25
N LEU A 208 -32.07 -23.25 -16.54
CA LEU A 208 -31.56 -22.31 -17.53
C LEU A 208 -31.95 -22.74 -18.95
N LEU A 209 -31.74 -24.02 -19.30
CA LEU A 209 -32.04 -24.56 -20.64
C LEU A 209 -33.54 -24.67 -20.94
N LEU A 210 -34.39 -24.75 -19.91
CA LEU A 210 -35.85 -24.78 -20.03
C LEU A 210 -36.50 -23.38 -19.86
N SER A 211 -35.70 -22.31 -19.78
CA SER A 211 -36.23 -20.96 -19.61
C SER A 211 -36.94 -20.48 -20.89
N PRO A 212 -38.16 -19.92 -20.81
CA PRO A 212 -38.89 -19.47 -22.00
C PRO A 212 -38.26 -18.23 -22.67
N VAL A 213 -37.25 -17.62 -22.04
CA VAL A 213 -36.55 -16.40 -22.49
C VAL A 213 -35.31 -16.71 -23.32
N SER A 214 -34.82 -17.95 -23.29
CA SER A 214 -33.64 -18.39 -24.04
C SER A 214 -34.04 -19.19 -25.28
N VAL A 215 -33.47 -18.83 -26.43
CA VAL A 215 -33.61 -19.58 -27.69
C VAL A 215 -32.74 -20.84 -27.65
N ASN A 216 -33.04 -21.82 -28.51
CA ASN A 216 -32.30 -23.08 -28.57
C ASN A 216 -30.81 -22.86 -28.85
N LEU A 217 -29.95 -23.32 -27.91
CA LEU A 217 -28.50 -23.14 -27.98
C LEU A 217 -27.87 -23.70 -29.26
N ALA A 218 -28.47 -24.71 -29.90
CA ALA A 218 -27.97 -25.29 -31.15
C ALA A 218 -28.10 -24.33 -32.35
N GLU A 219 -29.04 -23.38 -32.30
CA GLU A 219 -29.23 -22.37 -33.35
C GLU A 219 -28.26 -21.20 -33.13
N THR A 220 -28.18 -20.70 -31.90
CA THR A 220 -27.29 -19.59 -31.50
C THR A 220 -25.80 -19.97 -31.47
N ALA A 221 -25.49 -21.26 -31.57
CA ALA A 221 -24.11 -21.78 -31.68
C ALA A 221 -23.42 -21.39 -32.98
N PHE A 222 -24.19 -21.20 -34.06
CA PHE A 222 -23.67 -20.88 -35.40
C PHE A 222 -24.30 -19.61 -36.00
N ASN A 223 -25.54 -19.27 -35.64
CA ASN A 223 -26.24 -18.11 -36.18
C ASN A 223 -26.20 -16.92 -35.21
N SER A 224 -25.79 -15.75 -35.71
CA SER A 224 -25.88 -14.48 -34.98
C SER A 224 -27.33 -14.03 -34.82
N THR A 225 -27.94 -14.34 -33.68
CA THR A 225 -29.35 -14.04 -33.36
C THR A 225 -29.46 -12.81 -32.46
N PHE A 226 -28.89 -12.86 -31.25
CA PHE A 226 -28.82 -11.72 -30.32
C PHE A 226 -27.42 -11.10 -30.21
N GLN A 227 -26.38 -11.90 -30.49
CA GLN A 227 -24.97 -11.51 -30.52
C GLN A 227 -24.21 -12.47 -31.44
N GLU A 228 -22.88 -12.32 -31.57
CA GLU A 228 -22.03 -13.26 -32.30
C GLU A 228 -22.11 -14.69 -31.73
N PRO A 229 -21.87 -15.74 -32.53
CA PRO A 229 -22.15 -17.11 -32.14
C PRO A 229 -21.33 -17.55 -30.94
N TRP A 230 -21.99 -18.08 -29.90
CA TRP A 230 -21.34 -18.36 -28.60
C TRP A 230 -20.27 -19.45 -28.65
N LEU A 231 -20.18 -20.21 -29.75
CA LEU A 231 -19.11 -21.18 -29.97
C LEU A 231 -17.77 -20.49 -30.28
N GLY A 232 -17.81 -19.28 -30.86
CA GLY A 232 -16.66 -18.50 -31.31
C GLY A 232 -16.08 -18.99 -32.64
N THR A 233 -15.21 -18.17 -33.23
CA THR A 233 -14.36 -18.51 -34.39
C THR A 233 -12.90 -18.27 -34.04
N LEU A 234 -11.98 -19.04 -34.64
CA LEU A 234 -10.54 -18.85 -34.51
C LEU A 234 -9.94 -18.54 -35.89
N ASP A 235 -9.57 -17.29 -36.11
CA ASP A 235 -8.89 -16.87 -37.32
C ASP A 235 -7.42 -17.33 -37.30
N LEU A 236 -6.85 -17.59 -38.47
CA LEU A 236 -5.47 -18.09 -38.63
C LEU A 236 -4.42 -17.19 -37.96
N ASP A 237 -4.71 -15.89 -37.91
CA ASP A 237 -3.88 -14.85 -37.28
C ASP A 237 -3.79 -14.98 -35.75
N ASP A 238 -4.84 -15.47 -35.08
CA ASP A 238 -4.91 -15.58 -33.62
C ASP A 238 -4.48 -16.96 -33.09
N VAL A 239 -4.24 -17.95 -33.96
CA VAL A 239 -3.85 -19.32 -33.56
C VAL A 239 -2.61 -19.32 -32.64
N TRP A 240 -1.61 -18.49 -32.94
CA TRP A 240 -0.38 -18.41 -32.13
C TRP A 240 -0.62 -17.80 -30.76
N ARG A 241 -1.47 -16.76 -30.67
CA ARG A 241 -1.89 -16.14 -29.41
C ARG A 241 -2.72 -17.12 -28.56
N TRP A 242 -3.67 -17.82 -29.18
CA TRP A 242 -4.47 -18.86 -28.54
C TRP A 242 -3.59 -19.99 -27.97
N MET A 243 -2.56 -20.42 -28.71
CA MET A 243 -1.57 -21.39 -28.23
C MET A 243 -0.73 -20.84 -27.07
N ASP A 244 -0.39 -19.55 -27.08
CA ASP A 244 0.37 -18.90 -26.01
C ASP A 244 -0.44 -18.81 -24.71
N ASP A 245 -1.70 -18.38 -24.80
CA ASP A 245 -2.65 -18.37 -23.67
C ASP A 245 -2.93 -19.80 -23.16
N PHE A 246 -3.04 -20.80 -24.06
CA PHE A 246 -3.17 -22.20 -23.70
C PHE A 246 -1.97 -22.71 -22.88
N LEU A 247 -0.74 -22.47 -23.34
CA LEU A 247 0.48 -22.92 -22.66
C LEU A 247 0.75 -22.16 -21.35
N MET A 248 0.48 -20.85 -21.31
CA MET A 248 0.64 -20.02 -20.11
C MET A 248 -0.07 -20.64 -18.91
N LEU A 249 -1.33 -21.02 -19.10
CA LEU A 249 -2.16 -21.57 -18.04
C LEU A 249 -2.03 -23.08 -17.89
N GLY A 250 -1.78 -23.79 -18.99
CA GLY A 250 -1.51 -25.23 -18.98
C GLY A 250 -0.24 -25.64 -18.24
N LEU A 251 0.80 -24.80 -18.25
CA LEU A 251 2.08 -25.08 -17.60
C LEU A 251 2.37 -24.16 -16.41
N GLY A 252 2.08 -22.86 -16.51
CA GLY A 252 2.33 -21.89 -15.45
C GLY A 252 1.56 -22.20 -14.16
N SER A 253 0.37 -22.80 -14.25
CA SER A 253 -0.42 -23.23 -13.10
C SER A 253 0.29 -24.20 -12.15
N VAL A 254 1.31 -24.95 -12.62
CA VAL A 254 2.12 -25.83 -11.77
C VAL A 254 2.99 -25.04 -10.78
N SER A 255 3.41 -23.83 -11.15
CA SER A 255 4.31 -22.98 -10.34
C SER A 255 3.60 -22.18 -9.25
N PHE A 256 2.31 -22.42 -9.00
CA PHE A 256 1.62 -21.83 -7.85
C PHE A 256 1.95 -22.61 -6.57
N GLN A 257 2.31 -21.90 -5.51
CA GLN A 257 2.58 -22.52 -4.21
C GLN A 257 1.36 -23.31 -3.70
N CYS A 258 0.14 -22.91 -4.04
CA CYS A 258 -1.07 -23.64 -3.66
C CYS A 258 -1.05 -25.10 -4.16
N PHE A 259 -0.67 -25.36 -5.42
CA PHE A 259 -0.54 -26.69 -6.04
C PHE A 259 0.42 -27.56 -5.24
N HIS A 260 1.58 -26.99 -4.91
CA HIS A 260 2.60 -27.68 -4.14
C HIS A 260 2.18 -27.92 -2.69
N GLN A 261 1.49 -26.97 -2.05
CA GLN A 261 1.01 -27.14 -0.67
C GLN A 261 0.04 -28.33 -0.55
N ARG A 262 -0.89 -28.53 -1.50
CA ARG A 262 -1.82 -29.68 -1.48
C ARG A 262 -1.06 -30.99 -1.74
N THR A 263 -0.17 -31.04 -2.74
CA THR A 263 0.63 -32.25 -3.01
C THR A 263 1.63 -32.60 -1.89
N LEU A 264 2.21 -31.62 -1.20
CA LEU A 264 3.12 -31.79 -0.06
C LEU A 264 2.40 -32.25 1.22
N SER A 265 1.13 -31.87 1.39
CA SER A 265 0.25 -32.27 2.51
C SER A 265 -0.30 -33.70 2.42
N ALA A 266 -0.16 -34.36 1.26
CA ALA A 266 -0.68 -35.70 1.03
C ALA A 266 0.07 -36.77 1.85
N SER A 267 -0.63 -37.84 2.25
CA SER A 267 -0.06 -38.94 3.05
C SER A 267 1.12 -39.68 2.42
N SER A 268 1.20 -39.74 1.08
CA SER A 268 2.29 -40.38 0.34
C SER A 268 2.49 -39.74 -1.03
N SER A 269 3.63 -39.98 -1.68
CA SER A 269 3.88 -39.54 -3.06
C SER A 269 2.86 -40.12 -4.04
N ARG A 270 2.42 -41.38 -3.86
CA ARG A 270 1.36 -42.00 -4.68
C ARG A 270 0.01 -41.31 -4.45
N THR A 271 -0.30 -40.94 -3.20
CA THR A 271 -1.49 -40.15 -2.87
C THR A 271 -1.44 -38.80 -3.59
N ALA A 272 -0.30 -38.10 -3.55
CA ALA A 272 -0.12 -36.80 -4.20
C ALA A 272 -0.37 -36.87 -5.73
N GLN A 273 0.18 -37.90 -6.41
CA GLN A 273 -0.02 -38.07 -7.86
C GLN A 273 -1.48 -38.40 -8.21
N LEU A 274 -2.11 -39.34 -7.49
CA LEU A 274 -3.51 -39.70 -7.70
C LEU A 274 -4.46 -38.53 -7.45
N THR A 275 -4.17 -37.69 -6.45
CA THR A 275 -4.90 -36.44 -6.19
C THR A 275 -4.90 -35.53 -7.42
N CYS A 276 -3.75 -35.30 -8.06
CA CYS A 276 -3.67 -34.49 -9.27
C CYS A 276 -4.44 -35.09 -10.44
N TYR A 277 -4.27 -36.39 -10.72
CA TYR A 277 -4.94 -37.03 -11.87
C TYR A 277 -6.48 -37.07 -11.72
N ALA A 278 -6.98 -37.30 -10.51
CA ALA A 278 -8.42 -37.23 -10.26
C ALA A 278 -8.94 -35.79 -10.37
N ALA A 279 -8.24 -34.81 -9.80
CA ALA A 279 -8.61 -33.40 -9.94
C ALA A 279 -8.64 -32.96 -11.42
N ALA A 280 -7.75 -33.49 -12.28
CA ALA A 280 -7.71 -33.16 -13.71
C ALA A 280 -9.02 -33.54 -14.44
N VAL A 281 -9.69 -34.62 -14.01
CA VAL A 281 -10.99 -35.03 -14.55
C VAL A 281 -12.12 -34.18 -13.95
N VAL A 282 -12.10 -33.95 -12.63
CA VAL A 282 -13.19 -33.25 -11.94
C VAL A 282 -13.28 -31.77 -12.36
N VAL A 283 -12.15 -31.09 -12.64
CA VAL A 283 -12.16 -29.70 -13.15
C VAL A 283 -12.88 -29.60 -14.50
N VAL A 284 -12.69 -30.55 -15.41
CA VAL A 284 -13.38 -30.55 -16.72
C VAL A 284 -14.90 -30.70 -16.50
N VAL A 285 -15.32 -31.62 -15.64
CA VAL A 285 -16.74 -31.82 -15.30
C VAL A 285 -17.35 -30.57 -14.65
N LEU A 286 -16.60 -29.85 -13.82
CA LEU A 286 -17.05 -28.61 -13.18
C LEU A 286 -16.98 -27.37 -14.09
N GLY A 287 -16.24 -27.43 -15.21
CA GLY A 287 -16.22 -26.40 -16.24
C GLY A 287 -17.43 -26.40 -17.16
N ILE A 288 -18.18 -27.52 -17.23
CA ILE A 288 -19.36 -27.64 -18.10
C ILE A 288 -20.51 -26.71 -17.67
N PRO A 289 -20.99 -26.70 -16.41
CA PRO A 289 -22.11 -25.83 -16.04
C PRO A 289 -21.87 -24.34 -16.29
N PRO A 290 -20.71 -23.73 -15.94
CA PRO A 290 -20.47 -22.31 -16.20
C PRO A 290 -20.43 -21.96 -17.69
N ALA A 291 -19.87 -22.84 -18.53
CA ALA A 291 -19.88 -22.66 -19.98
C ALA A 291 -21.32 -22.68 -20.54
N LEU A 292 -22.17 -23.59 -20.05
CA LEU A 292 -23.58 -23.63 -20.42
C LEU A 292 -24.35 -22.39 -19.93
N VAL A 293 -24.05 -21.84 -18.75
CA VAL A 293 -24.68 -20.58 -18.30
C VAL A 293 -24.27 -19.41 -19.20
N GLY A 294 -22.99 -19.33 -19.62
CA GLY A 294 -22.53 -18.33 -20.59
C GLY A 294 -23.22 -18.46 -21.96
N ALA A 295 -23.39 -19.70 -22.46
CA ALA A 295 -24.11 -19.96 -23.70
C ALA A 295 -25.61 -19.61 -23.62
N VAL A 296 -26.27 -19.88 -22.49
CA VAL A 296 -27.66 -19.43 -22.24
C VAL A 296 -27.73 -17.91 -22.20
N ALA A 297 -26.78 -17.23 -21.55
CA ALA A 297 -26.72 -15.77 -21.48
C ALA A 297 -26.58 -15.10 -22.86
N ALA A 298 -25.79 -15.71 -23.76
CA ALA A 298 -25.65 -15.31 -25.16
C ALA A 298 -26.93 -15.58 -25.99
N SER A 299 -27.73 -16.56 -25.57
CA SER A 299 -28.96 -17.01 -26.25
C SER A 299 -30.25 -16.41 -25.68
N THR A 300 -30.16 -15.47 -24.74
CA THR A 300 -31.29 -14.88 -24.01
C THR A 300 -31.69 -13.52 -24.59
N ASP A 301 -32.99 -13.32 -24.86
CA ASP A 301 -33.52 -11.98 -25.11
C ASP A 301 -33.62 -11.19 -23.80
N TRP A 302 -32.60 -10.40 -23.50
CA TRP A 302 -32.53 -9.58 -22.30
C TRP A 302 -33.68 -8.58 -22.15
N ASN A 303 -34.34 -8.19 -23.25
CA ASN A 303 -35.49 -7.28 -23.22
C ASN A 303 -36.75 -7.93 -22.61
N GLN A 304 -36.85 -9.26 -22.66
CA GLN A 304 -37.94 -10.04 -22.06
C GLN A 304 -37.68 -10.38 -20.58
N THR A 305 -36.48 -10.11 -20.05
CA THR A 305 -36.12 -10.33 -18.65
C THR A 305 -36.41 -9.09 -17.78
N LEU A 306 -36.48 -9.28 -16.46
CA LEU A 306 -36.53 -8.18 -15.49
C LEU A 306 -35.25 -7.30 -15.43
N TYR A 307 -34.17 -7.67 -16.16
CA TYR A 307 -32.95 -6.86 -16.28
C TYR A 307 -33.10 -5.73 -17.33
N GLY A 308 -33.93 -5.96 -18.35
CA GLY A 308 -34.25 -5.02 -19.42
C GLY A 308 -33.10 -4.69 -20.38
N SER A 309 -33.33 -3.74 -21.28
CA SER A 309 -32.35 -3.21 -22.21
C SER A 309 -31.54 -2.03 -21.60
N PRO A 310 -30.33 -1.71 -22.11
CA PRO A 310 -29.48 -2.53 -22.99
C PRO A 310 -28.90 -3.75 -22.26
N SER A 311 -28.42 -4.75 -23.01
CA SER A 311 -27.94 -6.05 -22.50
C SER A 311 -26.68 -5.94 -21.61
N PRO A 312 -26.33 -6.98 -20.82
CA PRO A 312 -25.14 -6.97 -19.97
C PRO A 312 -23.84 -6.65 -20.72
N ALA A 313 -23.63 -7.21 -21.91
CA ALA A 313 -22.49 -6.88 -22.77
C ALA A 313 -22.46 -5.37 -23.13
N ALA A 314 -23.59 -4.81 -23.57
CA ALA A 314 -23.69 -3.39 -23.92
C ALA A 314 -23.53 -2.43 -22.72
N ARG A 315 -23.72 -2.91 -21.48
CA ARG A 315 -23.41 -2.18 -20.24
C ARG A 315 -21.98 -2.40 -19.72
N GLY A 316 -21.13 -3.14 -20.45
CA GLY A 316 -19.79 -3.52 -20.01
C GLY A 316 -19.77 -4.50 -18.83
N GLN A 317 -20.89 -5.18 -18.56
CA GLN A 317 -21.08 -6.05 -17.38
C GLN A 317 -20.74 -7.53 -17.66
N HIS A 318 -19.77 -7.79 -18.56
CA HIS A 318 -19.33 -9.14 -18.95
C HIS A 318 -18.97 -10.03 -17.74
N THR A 319 -18.20 -9.48 -16.79
CA THR A 319 -17.77 -10.18 -15.56
C THR A 319 -18.95 -10.56 -14.63
N PHE A 320 -20.10 -9.90 -14.77
CA PHE A 320 -21.30 -10.18 -13.98
C PHE A 320 -22.27 -11.14 -14.67
N VAL A 321 -21.96 -11.64 -15.88
CA VAL A 321 -22.92 -12.44 -16.67
C VAL A 321 -23.45 -13.65 -15.91
N LEU A 322 -22.59 -14.41 -15.22
CA LEU A 322 -22.99 -15.61 -14.50
C LEU A 322 -24.02 -15.30 -13.38
N PRO A 323 -23.75 -14.40 -12.39
CA PRO A 323 -24.74 -14.08 -11.37
C PRO A 323 -25.98 -13.35 -11.93
N ILE A 324 -25.86 -12.53 -12.98
CA ILE A 324 -27.00 -11.90 -13.66
C ILE A 324 -27.91 -12.98 -14.28
N THR A 325 -27.35 -13.90 -15.07
CA THR A 325 -28.14 -14.97 -15.71
C THR A 325 -28.82 -15.86 -14.67
N LEU A 326 -28.13 -16.21 -13.59
CA LEU A 326 -28.77 -16.93 -12.48
C LEU A 326 -29.87 -16.12 -11.79
N GLN A 327 -29.73 -14.79 -11.66
CA GLN A 327 -30.74 -13.93 -11.03
C GLN A 327 -31.98 -13.69 -11.89
N TYR A 328 -31.81 -13.49 -13.20
CA TYR A 328 -32.88 -13.00 -14.09
C TYR A 328 -33.48 -14.07 -15.02
N VAL A 329 -32.80 -15.20 -15.23
CA VAL A 329 -33.25 -16.29 -16.13
C VAL A 329 -33.77 -17.52 -15.35
N THR A 330 -33.36 -17.71 -14.08
CA THR A 330 -33.82 -18.84 -13.24
C THR A 330 -34.86 -18.41 -12.19
N PRO A 331 -35.71 -19.34 -11.70
CA PRO A 331 -36.61 -19.07 -10.57
C PRO A 331 -35.85 -18.63 -9.31
N TRP A 332 -36.46 -17.75 -8.51
CA TRP A 332 -35.83 -17.10 -7.34
C TRP A 332 -35.14 -18.08 -6.36
N TYR A 333 -35.69 -19.28 -6.18
CA TYR A 333 -35.11 -20.31 -5.29
C TYR A 333 -33.85 -20.96 -5.89
N MET A 334 -33.78 -21.14 -7.21
CA MET A 334 -32.58 -21.65 -7.89
C MET A 334 -31.51 -20.57 -8.05
N SER A 335 -31.92 -19.31 -8.26
CA SER A 335 -31.02 -18.15 -8.20
C SER A 335 -30.23 -18.12 -6.88
N ILE A 336 -30.92 -18.28 -5.75
CA ILE A 336 -30.30 -18.32 -4.42
C ILE A 336 -29.27 -19.46 -4.31
N ILE A 337 -29.64 -20.67 -4.73
CA ILE A 337 -28.78 -21.86 -4.67
C ILE A 337 -27.54 -21.70 -5.57
N GLY A 338 -27.73 -21.20 -6.80
CA GLY A 338 -26.67 -20.97 -7.76
C GLY A 338 -25.70 -19.86 -7.35
N ILE A 339 -26.19 -18.73 -6.85
CA ILE A 339 -25.30 -17.63 -6.42
C ILE A 339 -24.58 -17.96 -5.10
N GLY A 340 -25.22 -18.72 -4.21
CA GLY A 340 -24.55 -19.31 -3.03
C GLY A 340 -23.40 -20.24 -3.44
N ALA A 341 -23.57 -21.01 -4.52
CA ALA A 341 -22.51 -21.87 -5.07
C ALA A 341 -21.32 -21.08 -5.61
N ILE A 342 -21.55 -19.97 -6.33
CA ILE A 342 -20.45 -19.09 -6.78
C ILE A 342 -19.71 -18.55 -5.55
N SER A 343 -20.44 -18.09 -4.52
CA SER A 343 -19.84 -17.58 -3.29
C SER A 343 -19.00 -18.66 -2.58
N ALA A 344 -19.44 -19.93 -2.59
CA ALA A 344 -18.68 -21.08 -2.10
C ALA A 344 -17.31 -21.21 -2.79
N ALA A 345 -17.33 -21.21 -4.13
CA ALA A 345 -16.15 -21.35 -4.99
C ALA A 345 -15.14 -20.23 -4.79
N VAL A 346 -15.63 -18.99 -4.71
CA VAL A 346 -14.73 -17.85 -4.58
C VAL A 346 -14.02 -17.86 -3.23
N MET A 347 -14.72 -18.28 -2.16
CA MET A 347 -14.14 -18.39 -0.82
C MET A 347 -13.03 -19.47 -0.74
N SER A 348 -13.22 -20.67 -1.34
CA SER A 348 -12.22 -21.75 -1.33
C SER A 348 -10.95 -21.46 -2.16
N SER A 349 -11.01 -20.52 -3.11
CA SER A 349 -9.78 -20.01 -3.76
C SER A 349 -9.15 -18.87 -2.99
N ALA A 350 -9.93 -18.00 -2.35
CA ALA A 350 -9.42 -16.86 -1.59
C ALA A 350 -8.61 -17.31 -0.36
N ASP A 351 -9.14 -18.22 0.47
CA ASP A 351 -8.38 -18.77 1.61
C ASP A 351 -7.13 -19.55 1.17
N SER A 352 -7.23 -20.25 0.05
CA SER A 352 -6.15 -21.02 -0.55
C SER A 352 -4.99 -20.13 -1.02
N ALA A 353 -5.28 -19.01 -1.66
CA ALA A 353 -4.28 -18.03 -2.11
C ALA A 353 -3.70 -17.22 -0.93
N LEU A 354 -4.53 -16.82 0.05
CA LEU A 354 -4.07 -16.18 1.30
C LEU A 354 -3.08 -17.06 2.07
N LEU A 355 -3.40 -18.35 2.22
CA LEU A 355 -2.54 -19.32 2.89
C LEU A 355 -1.29 -19.64 2.07
N SER A 356 -1.40 -19.65 0.73
CA SER A 356 -0.27 -19.82 -0.20
C SER A 356 0.79 -18.73 0.02
N ALA A 357 0.43 -17.46 -0.18
CA ALA A 357 1.35 -16.32 0.00
C ALA A 357 1.96 -16.28 1.41
N THR A 358 1.13 -16.54 2.42
CA THR A 358 1.54 -16.60 3.82
C THR A 358 2.56 -17.71 4.08
N SER A 359 2.40 -18.89 3.46
CA SER A 359 3.30 -20.02 3.65
C SER A 359 4.70 -19.73 3.09
N VAL A 360 4.80 -19.10 1.91
CA VAL A 360 6.08 -18.69 1.31
C VAL A 360 6.72 -17.57 2.11
N PHE A 361 5.97 -16.53 2.48
CA PHE A 361 6.50 -15.41 3.25
C PHE A 361 7.03 -15.87 4.62
N SER A 362 6.23 -16.62 5.38
CA SER A 362 6.61 -17.06 6.72
C SER A 362 7.78 -18.05 6.71
N SER A 363 7.78 -19.04 5.83
CA SER A 363 8.85 -20.05 5.78
C SER A 363 10.11 -19.52 5.10
N ASN A 364 9.98 -19.02 3.87
CA ASN A 364 11.14 -18.71 3.03
C ASN A 364 11.73 -17.33 3.32
N ILE A 365 10.93 -16.30 3.64
CA ILE A 365 11.45 -14.99 4.04
C ILE A 365 11.67 -14.93 5.55
N TYR A 366 10.63 -15.13 6.36
CA TYR A 366 10.73 -14.86 7.79
C TYR A 366 11.64 -15.85 8.53
N LYS A 367 11.34 -17.16 8.50
CA LYS A 367 12.14 -18.19 9.18
C LYS A 367 13.54 -18.30 8.57
N ASN A 368 13.66 -18.37 7.24
CA ASN A 368 14.95 -18.68 6.59
C ASN A 368 15.87 -17.46 6.33
N ILE A 369 15.35 -16.24 6.11
CA ILE A 369 16.17 -15.04 5.85
C ILE A 369 16.24 -14.15 7.10
N LEU A 370 15.09 -13.71 7.63
CA LEU A 370 15.03 -12.67 8.68
C LEU A 370 15.40 -13.19 10.07
N ARG A 371 14.85 -14.35 10.48
CA ARG A 371 15.00 -14.87 11.85
C ARG A 371 15.06 -16.41 11.90
N LYS A 372 16.27 -16.94 11.69
CA LYS A 372 16.60 -18.38 11.72
C LYS A 372 16.30 -19.13 13.03
N GLN A 373 16.07 -18.40 14.12
CA GLN A 373 15.67 -18.93 15.43
C GLN A 373 14.35 -18.28 15.89
N ALA A 374 13.36 -18.24 15.00
CA ALA A 374 11.99 -17.89 15.36
C ALA A 374 11.35 -19.02 16.17
N SER A 375 10.58 -18.68 17.21
CA SER A 375 9.82 -19.67 17.98
C SER A 375 8.48 -20.01 17.32
N ASP A 376 7.89 -21.16 17.63
CA ASP A 376 6.58 -21.58 17.12
C ASP A 376 5.48 -20.53 17.35
N TRP A 377 5.48 -19.91 18.53
CA TRP A 377 4.58 -18.80 18.87
C TRP A 377 4.77 -17.57 17.98
N GLU A 378 6.03 -17.19 17.74
CA GLU A 378 6.37 -16.08 16.84
C GLU A 378 5.95 -16.40 15.40
N MET A 379 6.19 -17.63 14.94
CA MET A 379 5.79 -18.10 13.62
C MET A 379 4.26 -18.08 13.43
N GLN A 380 3.47 -18.47 14.45
CA GLN A 380 2.00 -18.37 14.39
C GLN A 380 1.51 -16.92 14.22
N TRP A 381 2.15 -15.96 14.91
CA TRP A 381 1.79 -14.55 14.75
C TRP A 381 2.21 -13.98 13.40
N VAL A 382 3.39 -14.37 12.89
CA VAL A 382 3.82 -14.02 11.53
C VAL A 382 2.82 -14.52 10.51
N ILE A 383 2.41 -15.80 10.58
CA ILE A 383 1.39 -16.38 9.70
C ILE A 383 0.10 -15.56 9.74
N ARG A 384 -0.43 -15.23 10.92
CA ARG A 384 -1.66 -14.44 11.05
C ARG A 384 -1.53 -13.01 10.49
N ILE A 385 -0.44 -12.32 10.80
CA ILE A 385 -0.19 -10.96 10.30
C ILE A 385 -0.06 -10.98 8.77
N SER A 386 0.64 -11.98 8.20
CA SER A 386 0.76 -12.15 6.75
C SER A 386 -0.59 -12.37 6.07
N VAL A 387 -1.50 -13.17 6.63
CA VAL A 387 -2.86 -13.34 6.08
C VAL A 387 -3.60 -11.99 6.00
N VAL A 388 -3.53 -11.16 7.05
CA VAL A 388 -4.16 -9.84 7.05
C VAL A 388 -3.50 -8.92 6.01
N VAL A 389 -2.17 -8.87 5.96
CA VAL A 389 -1.43 -8.00 5.02
C VAL A 389 -1.70 -8.39 3.57
N VAL A 390 -1.64 -9.68 3.22
CA VAL A 390 -1.92 -10.17 1.87
C VAL A 390 -3.39 -9.94 1.50
N GLY A 391 -4.33 -10.17 2.44
CA GLY A 391 -5.75 -9.95 2.20
C GLY A 391 -6.09 -8.48 1.98
N VAL A 392 -5.59 -7.58 2.83
CA VAL A 392 -5.79 -6.12 2.67
C VAL A 392 -5.11 -5.62 1.39
N ALA A 393 -3.91 -6.09 1.05
CA ALA A 393 -3.23 -5.73 -0.20
C ALA A 393 -4.01 -6.20 -1.44
N GLY A 394 -4.48 -7.45 -1.46
CA GLY A 394 -5.33 -7.97 -2.54
C GLY A 394 -6.64 -7.20 -2.66
N THR A 395 -7.26 -6.82 -1.52
CA THR A 395 -8.46 -5.98 -1.49
C THR A 395 -8.20 -4.56 -2.01
N ALA A 396 -7.04 -3.98 -1.71
CA ALA A 396 -6.69 -2.66 -2.22
C ALA A 396 -6.52 -2.66 -3.75
N ILE A 397 -6.01 -3.75 -4.34
CA ILE A 397 -5.87 -3.87 -5.81
C ILE A 397 -7.23 -3.87 -6.52
N THR A 398 -8.30 -4.37 -5.89
CA THR A 398 -9.64 -4.41 -6.50
C THR A 398 -10.25 -3.03 -6.74
N THR A 399 -9.69 -1.94 -6.18
CA THR A 399 -10.19 -0.58 -6.45
C THR A 399 -9.68 -0.01 -7.77
N TYR A 400 -8.62 -0.58 -8.34
CA TYR A 400 -7.99 -0.11 -9.58
C TYR A 400 -8.56 -0.75 -10.84
N THR A 401 -9.05 -1.99 -10.76
CA THR A 401 -9.66 -2.68 -11.89
C THR A 401 -10.79 -3.59 -11.44
N ASN A 402 -11.87 -3.60 -12.22
CA ASN A 402 -13.03 -4.47 -12.01
C ASN A 402 -12.91 -5.81 -12.76
N SER A 403 -11.88 -6.00 -13.59
CA SER A 403 -11.73 -7.22 -14.40
C SER A 403 -11.03 -8.33 -13.61
N THR A 404 -11.81 -9.35 -13.25
CA THR A 404 -11.32 -10.60 -12.64
C THR A 404 -10.33 -11.33 -13.56
N LEU A 405 -10.66 -11.42 -14.85
CA LEU A 405 -9.85 -12.12 -15.86
C LEU A 405 -8.47 -11.45 -16.02
N LEU A 406 -8.40 -10.12 -16.04
CA LEU A 406 -7.16 -9.37 -16.18
C LEU A 406 -6.15 -9.68 -15.07
N LEU A 407 -6.55 -9.48 -13.80
CA LEU A 407 -5.67 -9.71 -12.65
C LEU A 407 -5.16 -11.16 -12.59
N TRP A 408 -6.00 -12.10 -13.01
CA TRP A 408 -5.65 -13.51 -13.07
C TRP A 408 -4.68 -13.84 -14.22
N ILE A 409 -4.87 -13.30 -15.43
CA ILE A 409 -3.92 -13.42 -16.54
C ILE A 409 -2.55 -12.87 -16.16
N LEU A 410 -2.49 -11.69 -15.52
CA LEU A 410 -1.22 -11.10 -15.07
C LEU A 410 -0.49 -11.97 -14.03
N GLY A 411 -1.23 -12.57 -13.08
CA GLY A 411 -0.66 -13.53 -12.14
C GLY A 411 -0.13 -14.80 -12.82
N ALA A 412 -0.88 -15.34 -13.78
CA ALA A 412 -0.50 -16.52 -14.56
C ALA A 412 0.73 -16.27 -15.45
N ASP A 413 0.82 -15.09 -16.07
CA ASP A 413 1.93 -14.68 -16.92
C ASP A 413 3.25 -14.59 -16.13
N ILE A 414 3.24 -13.96 -14.96
CA ILE A 414 4.39 -13.96 -14.02
C ILE A 414 4.81 -15.39 -13.65
N SER A 415 3.83 -16.25 -13.36
CA SER A 415 4.06 -17.65 -12.99
C SER A 415 4.69 -18.45 -14.14
N TYR A 416 4.20 -18.28 -15.36
CA TYR A 416 4.67 -19.01 -16.55
C TYR A 416 6.02 -18.50 -17.08
N THR A 417 6.19 -17.18 -17.20
CA THR A 417 7.40 -16.61 -17.82
C THR A 417 8.60 -16.61 -16.88
N LEU A 418 8.38 -16.36 -15.59
CA LEU A 418 9.46 -16.25 -14.60
C LEU A 418 9.60 -17.52 -13.76
N ILE A 419 8.55 -17.96 -13.05
CA ILE A 419 8.73 -19.00 -12.01
C ILE A 419 8.86 -20.40 -12.60
N PHE A 420 8.00 -20.77 -13.56
CA PHE A 420 8.01 -22.09 -14.19
C PHE A 420 9.39 -22.53 -14.73
N PRO A 421 10.12 -21.74 -15.55
CA PRO A 421 11.43 -22.14 -16.04
C PRO A 421 12.47 -22.28 -14.92
N HIS A 422 12.38 -21.47 -13.85
CA HIS A 422 13.24 -21.64 -12.68
C HIS A 422 12.91 -22.91 -11.89
N LEU A 423 11.63 -23.23 -11.70
CA LEU A 423 11.19 -24.44 -11.00
C LEU A 423 11.66 -25.72 -11.72
N VAL A 424 11.51 -25.76 -13.06
CA VAL A 424 12.01 -26.86 -13.91
C VAL A 424 13.54 -26.99 -13.78
N THR A 425 14.27 -25.88 -13.94
CA THR A 425 15.74 -25.89 -13.95
C THR A 425 16.34 -26.22 -12.57
N VAL A 426 15.74 -25.76 -11.47
CA VAL A 426 16.17 -26.11 -10.09
C VAL A 426 16.01 -27.61 -9.81
N LEU A 427 14.88 -28.21 -10.22
CA LEU A 427 14.53 -29.57 -9.83
C LEU A 427 15.21 -30.65 -10.69
N PHE A 428 15.28 -30.44 -12.01
CA PHE A 428 15.72 -31.47 -12.94
C PHE A 428 17.16 -31.31 -13.44
N PHE A 429 17.72 -30.09 -13.46
CA PHE A 429 19.03 -29.83 -14.08
C PHE A 429 20.15 -29.62 -13.04
N LYS A 430 21.11 -30.55 -12.98
CA LYS A 430 22.25 -30.49 -12.05
C LYS A 430 23.26 -29.38 -12.33
N VAL A 431 23.23 -28.76 -13.51
CA VAL A 431 24.17 -27.69 -13.92
C VAL A 431 23.81 -26.32 -13.31
N THR A 432 22.57 -26.16 -12.83
CA THR A 432 22.00 -24.82 -12.53
C THR A 432 22.57 -24.22 -11.25
N ASN A 433 22.89 -22.92 -11.28
CA ASN A 433 23.47 -22.18 -10.16
C ASN A 433 22.83 -20.79 -10.01
N GLY A 434 23.22 -20.06 -8.96
CA GLY A 434 22.63 -18.75 -8.66
C GLY A 434 22.91 -17.67 -9.72
N TYR A 435 24.05 -17.70 -10.41
CA TYR A 435 24.36 -16.70 -11.44
C TYR A 435 23.45 -16.86 -12.65
N GLY A 436 23.26 -18.09 -13.14
CA GLY A 436 22.34 -18.35 -14.25
C GLY A 436 20.89 -18.07 -13.88
N ALA A 437 20.46 -18.40 -12.66
CA ALA A 437 19.12 -18.05 -12.17
C ALA A 437 18.91 -16.53 -12.10
N PHE A 438 19.86 -15.76 -11.58
CA PHE A 438 19.73 -14.30 -11.55
C PHE A 438 19.66 -13.68 -12.95
N ILE A 439 20.57 -14.09 -13.86
CA ILE A 439 20.60 -13.55 -15.23
C ILE A 439 19.33 -13.97 -16.00
N GLY A 440 18.88 -15.22 -15.86
CA GLY A 440 17.63 -15.70 -16.44
C GLY A 440 16.42 -14.90 -15.96
N TYR A 441 16.31 -14.66 -14.64
CA TYR A 441 15.27 -13.81 -14.07
C TYR A 441 15.26 -12.39 -14.64
N VAL A 442 16.42 -11.74 -14.72
CA VAL A 442 16.54 -10.37 -15.27
C VAL A 442 16.19 -10.34 -16.76
N LEU A 443 16.73 -11.27 -17.56
CA LEU A 443 16.44 -11.34 -19.00
C LEU A 443 14.97 -11.65 -19.27
N GLY A 444 14.37 -12.60 -18.55
CA GLY A 444 12.95 -12.93 -18.66
C GLY A 444 12.04 -11.75 -18.34
N LEU A 445 12.33 -11.04 -17.24
CA LEU A 445 11.56 -9.86 -16.82
C LEU A 445 11.69 -8.72 -17.85
N VAL A 446 12.93 -8.37 -18.24
CA VAL A 446 13.18 -7.29 -19.21
C VAL A 446 12.54 -7.62 -20.55
N LEU A 447 12.75 -8.83 -21.07
CA LEU A 447 12.19 -9.23 -22.36
C LEU A 447 10.66 -9.31 -22.32
N ARG A 448 10.06 -9.78 -21.22
CA ARG A 448 8.61 -9.77 -21.06
C ARG A 448 8.02 -8.35 -21.07
N VAL A 449 8.67 -7.40 -20.40
CA VAL A 449 8.26 -5.99 -20.37
C VAL A 449 8.45 -5.32 -21.73
N LEU A 450 9.56 -5.57 -22.43
CA LEU A 450 9.82 -5.01 -23.76
C LEU A 450 8.83 -5.49 -24.83
N LEU A 451 8.28 -6.70 -24.68
CA LEU A 451 7.25 -7.23 -25.57
C LEU A 451 5.88 -6.54 -25.40
N GLY A 452 5.69 -5.71 -24.37
CA GLY A 452 4.43 -4.99 -24.12
C GLY A 452 3.30 -5.87 -23.58
N GLU A 453 2.25 -5.22 -23.07
CA GLU A 453 1.02 -5.89 -22.61
C GLU A 453 -0.14 -4.90 -22.72
N ASN A 454 -0.90 -5.05 -23.80
CA ASN A 454 -1.94 -4.10 -24.20
C ASN A 454 -3.06 -4.00 -23.16
N THR A 455 -3.30 -5.06 -22.39
CA THR A 455 -4.31 -5.05 -21.32
C THR A 455 -3.96 -4.18 -20.11
N VAL A 456 -2.70 -3.76 -19.98
CA VAL A 456 -2.20 -2.86 -18.91
C VAL A 456 -1.65 -1.54 -19.50
N GLY A 457 -1.75 -1.35 -20.82
CA GLY A 457 -1.22 -0.17 -21.50
C GLY A 457 0.30 -0.13 -21.63
N LEU A 458 0.99 -1.27 -21.45
CA LEU A 458 2.45 -1.35 -21.63
C LEU A 458 2.79 -1.39 -23.13
N PRO A 459 3.50 -0.38 -23.68
CA PRO A 459 3.76 -0.30 -25.11
C PRO A 459 4.72 -1.40 -25.59
N VAL A 460 4.46 -1.91 -26.80
CA VAL A 460 5.34 -2.88 -27.48
C VAL A 460 6.59 -2.16 -27.97
N ILE A 461 7.73 -2.38 -27.30
CA ILE A 461 9.04 -1.84 -27.70
C ILE A 461 9.75 -2.83 -28.63
N LEU A 462 9.67 -4.12 -28.34
CA LEU A 462 10.25 -5.19 -29.15
C LEU A 462 9.14 -5.89 -29.95
N GLN A 463 9.08 -5.56 -31.24
CA GLN A 463 8.09 -6.10 -32.17
C GLN A 463 8.58 -7.45 -32.72
N LEU A 464 7.86 -8.54 -32.44
CA LEU A 464 8.12 -9.84 -33.07
C LEU A 464 7.48 -9.91 -34.48
N PRO A 465 7.90 -10.86 -35.33
CA PRO A 465 7.27 -11.09 -36.64
C PRO A 465 5.76 -11.31 -36.49
N GLY A 466 4.95 -10.59 -37.27
CA GLY A 466 3.49 -10.62 -37.18
C GLY A 466 2.86 -9.61 -36.22
N CYS A 467 3.63 -8.65 -35.68
CA CYS A 467 3.06 -7.51 -34.96
C CYS A 467 2.25 -6.60 -35.92
N THR A 468 0.97 -6.38 -35.64
CA THR A 468 0.06 -5.51 -36.41
C THR A 468 -0.25 -4.22 -35.64
N LEU A 469 -0.57 -3.13 -36.34
CA LEU A 469 -1.06 -1.90 -35.72
C LEU A 469 -2.57 -1.86 -35.87
N GLU A 470 -3.29 -2.02 -34.77
CA GLU A 470 -4.76 -2.08 -34.73
C GLU A 470 -5.24 -0.96 -33.78
N ASP A 471 -6.14 -0.09 -34.26
CA ASP A 471 -6.65 1.10 -33.54
C ASP A 471 -5.59 1.99 -32.89
N GLY A 472 -4.39 2.08 -33.50
CA GLY A 472 -3.26 2.86 -33.00
C GLY A 472 -2.41 2.17 -31.93
N VAL A 473 -2.74 0.93 -31.57
CA VAL A 473 -1.99 0.10 -30.61
C VAL A 473 -1.29 -1.05 -31.34
N TYR A 474 -0.04 -1.31 -30.98
CA TYR A 474 0.70 -2.46 -31.53
C TYR A 474 0.20 -3.77 -30.88
N VAL A 475 -0.33 -4.69 -31.68
CA VAL A 475 -0.83 -6.00 -31.24
C VAL A 475 0.13 -7.09 -31.69
N GLN A 476 0.69 -7.83 -30.72
CA GLN A 476 1.56 -8.97 -31.01
C GLN A 476 0.73 -10.23 -31.23
N LYS A 477 0.70 -10.74 -32.47
CA LYS A 477 0.09 -12.05 -32.80
C LYS A 477 1.03 -13.24 -32.55
N ALA A 478 2.33 -12.99 -32.39
CA ALA A 478 3.34 -14.00 -32.03
C ALA A 478 3.17 -14.49 -30.56
N PRO A 479 3.63 -15.71 -30.21
CA PRO A 479 3.49 -16.27 -28.86
C PRO A 479 4.53 -15.66 -27.89
N VAL A 480 4.29 -14.41 -27.48
CA VAL A 480 5.20 -13.57 -26.69
C VAL A 480 5.58 -14.17 -25.34
N ARG A 481 4.65 -14.82 -24.63
CA ARG A 481 4.89 -15.37 -23.29
C ARG A 481 5.71 -16.66 -23.36
N THR A 482 5.39 -17.55 -24.30
CA THR A 482 6.15 -18.77 -24.58
C THR A 482 7.57 -18.44 -25.03
N PHE A 483 7.74 -17.44 -25.91
CA PHE A 483 9.07 -16.95 -26.29
C PHE A 483 9.87 -16.43 -25.09
N SER A 484 9.23 -15.66 -24.20
CA SER A 484 9.87 -15.18 -22.97
C SER A 484 10.23 -16.30 -21.98
N MET A 485 9.34 -17.27 -21.78
CA MET A 485 9.57 -18.45 -20.96
C MET A 485 10.76 -19.28 -21.48
N LEU A 486 10.82 -19.53 -22.81
CA LEU A 486 11.92 -20.25 -23.44
C LEU A 486 13.24 -19.48 -23.35
N SER A 487 13.22 -18.16 -23.58
CA SER A 487 14.40 -17.30 -23.42
C SER A 487 14.94 -17.34 -21.98
N THR A 488 14.03 -17.29 -21.00
CA THR A 488 14.35 -17.43 -19.56
C THR A 488 14.98 -18.80 -19.28
N PHE A 489 14.34 -19.89 -19.71
CA PHE A 489 14.83 -21.25 -19.53
C PHE A 489 16.23 -21.48 -20.12
N LEU A 490 16.43 -21.07 -21.38
CA LEU A 490 17.71 -21.20 -22.08
C LEU A 490 18.79 -20.34 -21.41
N SER A 491 18.45 -19.11 -21.00
CA SER A 491 19.37 -18.22 -20.27
C SER A 491 19.85 -18.83 -18.95
N ILE A 492 18.94 -19.40 -18.14
CA ILE A 492 19.32 -20.05 -16.87
C ILE A 492 20.34 -21.16 -17.12
N LEU A 493 20.09 -22.03 -18.10
CA LEU A 493 20.97 -23.15 -18.43
C LEU A 493 22.31 -22.68 -18.99
N PHE A 494 22.29 -21.78 -19.98
CA PHE A 494 23.50 -21.26 -20.64
C PHE A 494 24.41 -20.52 -19.66
N PHE A 495 23.89 -19.55 -18.90
CA PHE A 495 24.70 -18.78 -17.95
C PHE A 495 25.12 -19.61 -16.72
N SER A 496 24.33 -20.60 -16.29
CA SER A 496 24.79 -21.55 -15.27
C SER A 496 25.96 -22.41 -15.77
N TRP A 497 25.86 -22.93 -17.00
CA TRP A 497 26.91 -23.73 -17.64
C TRP A 497 28.18 -22.91 -17.86
N LEU A 498 28.06 -21.71 -18.42
CA LEU A 498 29.18 -20.79 -18.65
C LEU A 498 29.88 -20.42 -17.33
N SER A 499 29.11 -20.08 -16.29
CA SER A 499 29.66 -19.81 -14.96
C SER A 499 30.40 -21.02 -14.39
N SER A 500 29.82 -22.22 -14.49
CA SER A 500 30.49 -23.47 -14.06
C SER A 500 31.79 -23.74 -14.82
N LEU A 501 31.82 -23.46 -16.13
CA LEU A 501 33.01 -23.59 -16.98
C LEU A 501 34.10 -22.58 -16.59
N MET A 502 33.73 -21.34 -16.29
CA MET A 502 34.69 -20.31 -15.85
C MET A 502 35.29 -20.59 -14.46
N PHE A 503 34.50 -21.12 -13.53
CA PHE A 503 35.02 -21.57 -12.22
C PHE A 503 35.91 -22.80 -12.35
N ASN A 504 35.47 -23.86 -13.06
CA ASN A 504 36.25 -25.08 -13.25
C ASN A 504 37.53 -24.85 -14.08
N GLY A 505 37.53 -23.85 -14.98
CA GLY A 505 38.69 -23.43 -15.76
C GLY A 505 39.67 -22.52 -15.03
N GLY A 506 39.43 -22.19 -13.75
CA GLY A 506 40.31 -21.33 -12.95
C GLY A 506 40.34 -19.85 -13.37
N LEU A 507 39.47 -19.43 -14.29
CA LEU A 507 39.36 -18.05 -14.79
C LEU A 507 38.69 -17.12 -13.77
N LEU A 508 37.98 -17.69 -12.78
CA LEU A 508 37.40 -16.98 -11.64
C LEU A 508 37.96 -17.57 -10.34
N PRO A 509 38.53 -16.75 -9.42
CA PRO A 509 39.13 -17.26 -8.20
C PRO A 509 38.10 -17.87 -7.25
N GLU A 510 38.44 -19.01 -6.64
CA GLU A 510 37.61 -19.60 -5.59
C GLU A 510 37.65 -18.76 -4.30
N LYS A 511 36.45 -18.42 -3.80
CA LYS A 511 36.11 -17.67 -2.59
C LYS A 511 36.35 -16.14 -2.59
N ASN A 512 35.37 -15.46 -1.99
CA ASN A 512 35.39 -14.11 -1.41
C ASN A 512 35.10 -12.86 -2.27
N GLN A 513 34.43 -12.95 -3.44
CA GLN A 513 33.93 -11.74 -4.16
C GLN A 513 32.47 -11.81 -4.66
N THR A 514 31.55 -12.39 -3.89
CA THR A 514 30.11 -12.44 -4.24
C THR A 514 29.35 -11.09 -4.23
N VAL A 515 30.03 -9.96 -4.02
CA VAL A 515 29.38 -8.65 -3.76
C VAL A 515 29.85 -7.54 -4.72
N GLN A 516 30.96 -7.72 -5.45
CA GLN A 516 31.68 -6.57 -6.04
C GLN A 516 31.69 -6.49 -7.59
N GLN A 517 31.36 -7.57 -8.30
CA GLN A 517 31.34 -7.61 -9.78
C GLN A 517 29.95 -7.39 -10.41
N LEU A 518 28.90 -7.19 -9.62
CA LEU A 518 27.50 -7.09 -10.08
C LEU A 518 27.12 -5.68 -10.62
N LYS A 519 28.09 -4.94 -11.16
CA LYS A 519 27.92 -3.59 -11.73
C LYS A 519 28.50 -3.51 -13.14
N MET A 520 27.69 -3.80 -14.16
CA MET A 520 27.52 -3.00 -15.40
C MET A 520 26.58 -3.70 -16.40
N ALA A 521 26.15 -2.96 -17.42
CA ALA A 521 25.38 -3.40 -18.60
C ALA A 521 23.89 -3.75 -18.40
N LEU A 522 23.08 -2.72 -18.17
CA LEU A 522 21.81 -2.49 -18.88
C LEU A 522 21.67 -0.96 -19.07
N ASN A 523 20.52 -0.42 -19.53
CA ASN A 523 20.27 1.03 -19.41
C ASN A 523 19.88 1.38 -17.97
N VAL A 524 20.89 1.26 -17.12
CA VAL A 524 20.84 1.03 -15.68
C VAL A 524 21.06 2.26 -14.79
N PRO A 525 21.60 3.42 -15.24
CA PRO A 525 22.13 4.43 -14.31
C PRO A 525 21.06 5.02 -13.40
N GLY A 526 19.84 5.28 -13.86
CA GLY A 526 18.78 5.78 -12.99
C GLY A 526 18.35 4.77 -11.93
N LEU A 527 17.88 3.60 -12.37
CA LEU A 527 17.39 2.54 -11.48
C LEU A 527 18.46 1.94 -10.56
N VAL A 528 19.74 1.97 -10.94
CA VAL A 528 20.85 1.48 -10.10
C VAL A 528 21.51 2.57 -9.29
N VAL A 529 21.50 3.85 -9.68
CA VAL A 529 21.81 4.93 -8.73
C VAL A 529 20.76 4.90 -7.63
N MET A 530 19.46 4.81 -7.97
CA MET A 530 18.38 4.60 -7.00
C MET A 530 18.63 3.32 -6.19
N ALA A 531 18.70 2.12 -6.79
CA ALA A 531 18.88 0.89 -6.01
C ALA A 531 20.16 0.87 -5.14
N VAL A 532 21.30 1.36 -5.62
CA VAL A 532 22.54 1.51 -4.82
C VAL A 532 22.32 2.50 -3.69
N PHE A 533 21.68 3.63 -3.95
CA PHE A 533 21.40 4.64 -2.94
C PHE A 533 20.45 4.10 -1.86
N TYR A 534 19.35 3.46 -2.26
CA TYR A 534 18.40 2.79 -1.36
C TYR A 534 19.11 1.72 -0.51
N LEU A 535 19.99 0.92 -1.12
CA LEU A 535 20.80 -0.09 -0.42
C LEU A 535 21.86 0.53 0.50
N VAL A 536 22.36 1.73 0.22
CA VAL A 536 23.23 2.50 1.12
C VAL A 536 22.44 3.01 2.33
N ILE A 537 21.22 3.51 2.17
CA ILE A 537 20.37 3.89 3.31
C ILE A 537 19.92 2.69 4.12
N LEU A 538 19.41 1.64 3.47
CA LEU A 538 19.03 0.42 4.16
C LEU A 538 20.24 -0.21 4.87
N GLY A 539 21.41 -0.22 4.23
CA GLY A 539 22.67 -0.70 4.79
C GLY A 539 23.16 0.12 5.98
N THR A 540 23.12 1.46 5.90
CA THR A 540 23.50 2.35 7.01
C THR A 540 22.49 2.29 8.17
N GLY A 541 21.19 2.18 7.89
CA GLY A 541 20.14 1.96 8.89
C GLY A 541 20.27 0.61 9.61
N ILE A 542 20.52 -0.47 8.86
CA ILE A 542 20.81 -1.80 9.44
C ILE A 542 22.10 -1.76 10.27
N TRP A 543 23.17 -1.12 9.77
CA TRP A 543 24.42 -0.96 10.51
C TRP A 543 24.24 -0.15 11.81
N ALA A 544 23.51 0.97 11.75
CA ALA A 544 23.19 1.79 12.91
C ALA A 544 22.32 1.03 13.94
N SER A 545 21.34 0.25 13.49
CA SER A 545 20.51 -0.61 14.34
C SER A 545 21.32 -1.72 15.03
N LEU A 546 22.22 -2.38 14.28
CA LEU A 546 23.13 -3.40 14.82
C LEU A 546 24.16 -2.80 15.79
N ARG A 547 24.61 -1.56 15.55
CA ARG A 547 25.50 -0.82 16.45
C ARG A 547 24.77 -0.40 17.73
N SER A 548 23.57 0.17 17.61
CA SER A 548 22.71 0.53 18.74
C SER A 548 22.49 -0.68 19.66
N ARG A 549 22.08 -1.84 19.13
CA ARG A 549 21.94 -3.09 19.93
C ARG A 549 23.24 -3.59 20.58
N LYS A 550 24.42 -3.21 20.08
CA LYS A 550 25.71 -3.51 20.73
C LYS A 550 26.05 -2.51 21.85
N GLU A 551 25.57 -1.27 21.74
CA GLU A 551 25.76 -0.21 22.74
C GLU A 551 24.71 -0.29 23.87
N GLU A 552 23.47 -0.66 23.54
CA GLU A 552 22.37 -1.00 24.46
C GLU A 552 22.78 -2.15 25.40
N LYS A 553 23.43 -3.20 24.89
CA LYS A 553 24.02 -4.29 25.70
C LYS A 553 25.22 -3.88 26.58
N LYS A 554 25.76 -2.68 26.42
CA LYS A 554 26.90 -2.15 27.20
C LYS A 554 26.49 -1.07 28.22
N CYS A 555 25.29 -0.50 28.11
CA CYS A 555 24.86 0.60 28.96
C CYS A 555 23.85 0.14 30.02
N SER A 556 24.17 0.36 31.29
CA SER A 556 23.27 0.17 32.44
C SER A 556 22.36 1.40 32.65
N GLY A 557 21.62 1.80 31.61
CA GLY A 557 20.72 2.96 31.63
C GLY A 557 19.26 2.59 31.39
N ASP A 558 18.33 3.53 31.58
CA ASP A 558 16.92 3.35 31.24
C ASP A 558 16.79 3.07 29.73
N GLY A 559 16.29 1.88 29.38
CA GLY A 559 16.14 1.45 27.99
C GLY A 559 15.26 2.41 27.18
N MET A 560 14.34 3.12 27.83
CA MET A 560 13.47 4.10 27.21
C MET A 560 14.22 5.38 26.79
N GLU A 561 15.15 5.86 27.62
CA GLU A 561 16.01 7.02 27.31
C GLU A 561 17.02 6.70 26.20
N ILE A 562 17.55 5.47 26.20
CA ILE A 562 18.41 4.97 25.11
C ILE A 562 17.62 4.89 23.80
N THR A 563 16.38 4.40 23.84
CA THR A 563 15.52 4.25 22.66
C THR A 563 15.04 5.58 22.08
N LEU A 564 14.62 6.53 22.92
CA LEU A 564 14.00 7.79 22.47
C LEU A 564 15.00 8.95 22.27
N LEU A 565 16.06 9.03 23.08
CA LEU A 565 17.02 10.15 23.08
C LEU A 565 18.45 9.73 22.72
N ALA A 566 18.65 8.51 22.21
CA ALA A 566 19.97 7.94 21.93
C ALA A 566 20.94 8.03 23.13
N GLY A 567 20.41 7.92 24.35
CA GLY A 567 21.19 8.06 25.59
C GLY A 567 21.88 9.42 25.77
N ARG A 568 21.36 10.48 25.11
CA ARG A 568 21.82 11.87 25.22
C ARG A 568 23.26 12.11 24.77
N LYS A 569 23.76 11.29 23.84
CA LYS A 569 25.15 11.28 23.35
C LYS A 569 25.31 11.78 21.90
N ILE A 570 24.29 12.43 21.33
CA ILE A 570 24.36 12.94 19.95
C ILE A 570 25.39 14.08 19.88
N SER A 571 26.27 14.05 18.88
CA SER A 571 27.29 15.09 18.66
C SER A 571 26.69 16.35 18.04
N LEU A 572 27.34 17.52 18.21
CA LEU A 572 26.82 18.81 17.75
C LEU A 572 26.46 18.80 16.25
N LEU A 573 27.37 18.30 15.41
CA LEU A 573 27.18 18.27 13.96
C LEU A 573 26.01 17.36 13.54
N VAL A 574 25.85 16.19 14.18
CA VAL A 574 24.69 15.31 13.92
C VAL A 574 23.40 15.93 14.44
N GLY A 575 23.45 16.64 15.58
CA GLY A 575 22.31 17.41 16.09
C GLY A 575 21.83 18.46 15.10
N ILE A 576 22.74 19.25 14.52
CA ILE A 576 22.42 20.30 13.53
C ILE A 576 21.74 19.68 12.31
N PHE A 577 22.36 18.68 11.67
CA PHE A 577 21.77 18.07 10.47
C PHE A 577 20.42 17.37 10.75
N THR A 578 20.27 16.68 11.88
CA THR A 578 19.01 16.00 12.22
C THR A 578 17.89 16.96 12.62
N LEU A 579 18.20 18.07 13.32
CA LEU A 579 17.21 19.12 13.60
C LEU A 579 16.79 19.82 12.31
N THR A 580 17.73 20.26 11.47
CA THR A 580 17.43 20.90 10.17
C THR A 580 16.60 19.98 9.27
N ALA A 581 16.98 18.71 9.11
CA ALA A 581 16.28 17.75 8.25
C ALA A 581 14.87 17.37 8.76
N THR A 582 14.56 17.63 10.04
CA THR A 582 13.19 17.44 10.58
C THR A 582 12.23 18.51 10.04
N TRP A 583 12.73 19.70 9.66
CA TRP A 583 11.92 20.84 9.21
C TRP A 583 12.05 21.12 7.70
N VAL A 584 13.23 20.91 7.13
CA VAL A 584 13.49 20.95 5.68
C VAL A 584 13.08 19.60 5.05
N GLY A 585 11.79 19.32 5.17
CA GLY A 585 11.15 18.09 4.72
C GLY A 585 10.61 18.15 3.29
N GLY A 586 10.08 17.03 2.80
CA GLY A 586 9.48 16.94 1.47
C GLY A 586 8.39 17.99 1.26
N GLY A 587 7.48 18.11 2.22
CA GLY A 587 6.42 19.11 2.18
C GLY A 587 6.88 20.56 2.37
N PHE A 588 8.10 20.81 2.84
CA PHE A 588 8.70 22.16 2.86
C PHE A 588 9.20 22.52 1.46
N ILE A 589 9.98 21.62 0.86
CA ILE A 589 10.56 21.81 -0.48
C ILE A 589 9.46 21.90 -1.55
N LEU A 590 8.46 20.99 -1.53
CA LEU A 590 7.33 20.99 -2.46
C LEU A 590 6.39 22.17 -2.23
N GLY A 591 5.98 22.44 -0.98
CA GLY A 591 5.00 23.50 -0.71
C GLY A 591 5.53 24.91 -0.99
N ILE A 592 6.85 25.15 -0.88
CA ILE A 592 7.46 26.43 -1.30
C ILE A 592 7.34 26.60 -2.82
N ALA A 593 7.57 25.53 -3.59
CA ALA A 593 7.46 25.56 -5.04
C ALA A 593 5.99 25.67 -5.50
N GLU A 594 5.06 24.96 -4.84
CA GLU A 594 3.61 25.08 -5.02
C GLU A 594 3.14 26.52 -4.78
N ALA A 595 3.53 27.15 -3.66
CA ALA A 595 3.18 28.53 -3.34
C ALA A 595 3.78 29.54 -4.34
N THR A 596 5.06 29.37 -4.71
CA THR A 596 5.71 30.27 -5.69
C THR A 596 5.12 30.15 -7.10
N TYR A 597 4.65 28.95 -7.46
CA TYR A 597 4.02 28.69 -8.76
C TYR A 597 2.57 29.17 -8.83
N ASN A 598 1.82 29.09 -7.72
CA ASN A 598 0.41 29.42 -7.70
C ASN A 598 0.19 30.94 -7.93
N PRO A 599 -0.55 31.35 -8.99
CA PRO A 599 -0.76 32.75 -9.33
C PRO A 599 -1.54 33.56 -8.28
N THR A 600 -2.21 32.92 -7.31
CA THR A 600 -2.88 33.60 -6.19
C THR A 600 -2.00 33.80 -4.96
N LEU A 601 -0.80 33.20 -4.92
CA LEU A 601 0.10 33.24 -3.77
C LEU A 601 1.46 33.89 -4.12
N GLY A 602 2.23 33.33 -5.04
CA GLY A 602 3.58 33.79 -5.33
C GLY A 602 4.57 33.69 -4.16
N ALA A 603 5.78 34.19 -4.36
CA ALA A 603 6.91 34.02 -3.45
C ALA A 603 6.76 34.76 -2.11
N VAL A 604 6.05 35.90 -2.05
CA VAL A 604 5.79 36.63 -0.80
C VAL A 604 4.88 35.84 0.16
N TRP A 605 4.04 34.94 -0.38
CA TRP A 605 3.25 33.98 0.40
C TRP A 605 3.94 32.61 0.57
N ALA A 606 5.09 32.37 -0.07
CA ALA A 606 5.96 31.21 0.17
C ALA A 606 6.77 31.35 1.48
N LEU A 607 6.08 31.69 2.56
CA LEU A 607 6.59 32.19 3.83
C LEU A 607 7.62 31.28 4.52
N MET A 608 7.56 29.95 4.32
CA MET A 608 8.12 28.94 5.23
C MET A 608 9.52 29.20 5.81
N PRO A 609 10.54 29.65 5.05
CA PRO A 609 11.90 29.76 5.58
C PRO A 609 12.03 30.79 6.73
N VAL A 610 11.26 31.88 6.70
CA VAL A 610 11.46 33.01 7.63
C VAL A 610 10.80 32.79 9.01
N PRO A 611 9.54 32.33 9.12
CA PRO A 611 8.95 31.94 10.41
C PRO A 611 9.74 30.84 11.12
N TYR A 612 10.27 29.85 10.38
CA TYR A 612 11.06 28.78 10.98
C TYR A 612 12.38 29.27 11.59
N ILE A 613 13.02 30.30 11.04
CA ILE A 613 14.15 30.98 11.70
C ILE A 613 13.70 31.48 13.08
N VAL A 614 12.55 32.16 13.16
CA VAL A 614 11.98 32.64 14.43
C VAL A 614 11.70 31.47 15.38
N THR A 615 11.13 30.36 14.90
CA THR A 615 10.93 29.12 15.67
C THR A 615 12.24 28.62 16.29
N PHE A 616 13.30 28.46 15.49
CA PHE A 616 14.58 27.96 16.00
C PHE A 616 15.27 28.93 16.96
N PHE A 617 15.22 30.23 16.68
CA PHE A 617 15.81 31.25 17.56
C PHE A 617 15.08 31.32 18.91
N LEU A 618 13.74 31.41 18.92
CA LEU A 618 12.95 31.42 20.15
C LEU A 618 13.10 30.11 20.92
N GLY A 619 13.08 28.98 20.22
CA GLY A 619 13.24 27.65 20.79
C GLY A 619 14.62 27.46 21.44
N GLY A 620 15.69 27.92 20.78
CA GLY A 620 17.03 27.96 21.33
C GLY A 620 17.16 28.87 22.56
N PHE A 621 16.69 30.12 22.47
CA PHE A 621 16.81 31.07 23.58
C PHE A 621 15.97 30.69 24.81
N PHE A 622 14.69 30.37 24.62
CA PHE A 622 13.72 30.27 25.72
C PHE A 622 13.37 28.85 26.13
N PHE A 623 13.30 27.89 25.20
CA PHE A 623 12.73 26.55 25.47
C PHE A 623 13.80 25.46 25.68
N ALA A 624 14.93 25.52 24.98
CA ALA A 624 15.98 24.50 25.06
C ALA A 624 16.58 24.36 26.48
N LYS A 625 16.79 25.48 27.18
CA LYS A 625 17.32 25.50 28.55
C LYS A 625 16.39 24.83 29.58
N PRO A 626 15.15 25.32 29.81
CA PRO A 626 14.27 24.74 30.84
C PRO A 626 13.90 23.28 30.55
N MET A 627 13.79 22.89 29.28
CA MET A 627 13.52 21.49 28.93
C MET A 627 14.71 20.57 29.25
N ARG A 628 15.94 21.02 28.97
CA ARG A 628 17.14 20.23 29.19
C ARG A 628 17.59 20.16 30.65
N GLU A 629 17.53 21.28 31.39
CA GLU A 629 17.95 21.33 32.80
C GLU A 629 17.07 20.46 33.71
N ASN A 630 15.78 20.32 33.39
CA ASN A 630 14.86 19.47 34.16
C ASN A 630 14.93 17.98 33.79
N ASN A 631 15.84 17.57 32.90
CA ASN A 631 16.03 16.19 32.45
C ASN A 631 14.78 15.52 31.85
N TYR A 632 13.87 16.27 31.23
CA TYR A 632 12.71 15.70 30.54
C TYR A 632 13.10 14.79 29.37
N VAL A 633 12.18 13.87 29.02
CA VAL A 633 12.28 12.91 27.92
C VAL A 633 11.33 13.27 26.77
N THR A 634 10.14 13.81 27.08
CA THR A 634 9.15 14.28 26.10
C THR A 634 8.72 15.73 26.34
N MET A 635 8.11 16.35 25.32
CA MET A 635 7.44 17.66 25.45
C MET A 635 6.31 17.65 26.50
N MET A 636 5.72 16.49 26.77
CA MET A 636 4.59 16.32 27.68
C MET A 636 4.96 16.07 29.15
N ASP A 637 6.22 15.79 29.46
CA ASP A 637 6.65 15.54 30.85
C ASP A 637 6.46 16.74 31.81
N PRO A 638 6.64 18.01 31.40
CA PRO A 638 6.25 19.16 32.22
C PRO A 638 4.76 19.14 32.59
N PHE A 639 3.90 18.76 31.64
CA PHE A 639 2.45 18.70 31.81
C PHE A 639 2.06 17.60 32.78
N GLN A 640 2.64 16.41 32.63
CA GLN A 640 2.43 15.31 33.57
C GLN A 640 2.88 15.69 34.99
N LYS A 641 4.05 16.33 35.13
CA LYS A 641 4.63 16.69 36.43
C LYS A 641 3.87 17.80 37.16
N LYS A 642 3.19 18.70 36.44
CA LYS A 642 2.49 19.87 37.04
C LYS A 642 0.97 19.74 37.06
N TYR A 643 0.36 19.05 36.08
CA TYR A 643 -1.10 18.92 35.95
C TYR A 643 -1.63 17.49 36.18
N GLY A 644 -0.74 16.51 36.40
CA GLY A 644 -1.09 15.11 36.62
C GLY A 644 -1.33 14.32 35.34
N ASP A 645 -1.38 12.99 35.48
CA ASP A 645 -1.51 12.03 34.37
C ASP A 645 -2.73 12.32 33.47
N ILE A 646 -3.89 12.62 34.09
CA ILE A 646 -5.17 12.76 33.38
C ILE A 646 -5.17 13.99 32.47
N MET A 647 -4.88 15.18 33.03
CA MET A 647 -4.89 16.42 32.24
C MET A 647 -3.80 16.43 31.17
N SER A 648 -2.61 15.91 31.49
CA SER A 648 -1.54 15.74 30.51
C SER A 648 -1.98 14.84 29.35
N SER A 649 -2.80 13.82 29.61
CA SER A 649 -3.26 12.88 28.58
C SER A 649 -4.27 13.49 27.62
N VAL A 650 -5.17 14.34 28.12
CA VAL A 650 -6.13 15.08 27.28
C VAL A 650 -5.39 16.05 26.35
N LEU A 651 -4.32 16.70 26.82
CA LEU A 651 -3.49 17.60 26.00
C LEU A 651 -2.70 16.88 24.90
N ILE A 652 -2.49 15.55 24.96
CA ILE A 652 -1.83 14.79 23.88
C ILE A 652 -2.68 14.76 22.62
N PHE A 653 -4.01 14.74 22.75
CA PHE A 653 -4.87 14.47 21.60
C PHE A 653 -4.69 15.47 20.44
N PRO A 654 -4.65 16.81 20.66
CA PRO A 654 -4.34 17.77 19.60
C PRO A 654 -2.95 17.58 18.98
N THR A 655 -1.90 17.30 19.79
CA THR A 655 -0.55 17.02 19.23
C THR A 655 -0.52 15.76 18.36
N LEU A 656 -1.25 14.72 18.76
CA LEU A 656 -1.33 13.47 18.01
C LEU A 656 -2.06 13.65 16.68
N VAL A 657 -3.14 14.45 16.65
CA VAL A 657 -3.85 14.81 15.42
C VAL A 657 -2.96 15.66 14.50
N ALA A 658 -2.22 16.63 15.04
CA ALA A 658 -1.28 17.45 14.27
C ALA A 658 -0.15 16.61 13.64
N ASP A 659 0.40 15.62 14.36
CA ASP A 659 1.38 14.68 13.78
C ASP A 659 0.74 13.76 12.71
N VAL A 660 -0.50 13.28 12.89
CA VAL A 660 -1.20 12.47 11.88
C VAL A 660 -1.45 13.28 10.60
N LEU A 661 -1.80 14.55 10.72
CA LEU A 661 -1.91 15.49 9.59
C LEU A 661 -0.54 15.75 8.94
N TRP A 662 0.55 15.78 9.71
CA TRP A 662 1.90 15.86 9.15
C TRP A 662 2.28 14.57 8.40
N VAL A 663 1.90 13.39 8.88
CA VAL A 663 2.04 12.13 8.12
C VAL A 663 1.22 12.18 6.83
N ALA A 664 -0.03 12.65 6.88
CA ALA A 664 -0.87 12.84 5.69
C ALA A 664 -0.24 13.79 4.67
N ARG A 665 0.18 15.01 5.07
CA ARG A 665 0.95 15.96 4.25
C ARG A 665 2.16 15.30 3.60
N THR A 666 2.92 14.54 4.39
CA THR A 666 4.16 13.92 3.93
C THR A 666 3.85 12.82 2.93
N LEU A 667 2.81 12.01 3.15
CA LEU A 667 2.30 11.10 2.15
C LEU A 667 1.84 11.85 0.90
N VAL A 668 1.04 12.93 0.99
CA VAL A 668 0.57 13.80 -0.14
C VAL A 668 1.72 14.48 -0.93
N SER A 669 2.88 14.63 -0.29
CA SER A 669 4.12 15.10 -0.90
C SER A 669 4.88 13.98 -1.65
N LEU A 670 4.79 12.74 -1.15
CA LEU A 670 5.50 11.56 -1.67
C LEU A 670 5.04 11.15 -3.08
N GLY A 671 3.73 11.06 -3.28
CA GLY A 671 3.16 10.49 -4.50
C GLY A 671 2.72 11.50 -5.55
N GLY A 672 2.61 12.79 -5.19
CA GLY A 672 2.76 13.87 -6.16
C GLY A 672 4.11 13.75 -6.87
N THR A 673 5.18 13.47 -6.12
CA THR A 673 6.50 13.14 -6.68
C THR A 673 6.47 11.87 -7.53
N MET A 674 5.70 10.82 -7.17
CA MET A 674 5.72 9.56 -7.94
C MET A 674 4.90 9.53 -9.21
N ARG A 675 3.73 10.17 -9.19
CA ARG A 675 2.82 10.25 -10.33
C ARG A 675 3.55 10.73 -11.59
N VAL A 676 4.44 11.68 -11.39
CA VAL A 676 5.30 12.29 -12.40
C VAL A 676 6.33 11.30 -12.96
N ILE A 677 7.03 10.53 -12.11
CA ILE A 677 8.19 9.71 -12.53
C ILE A 677 7.80 8.47 -13.35
N LEU A 678 6.72 7.79 -12.96
CA LEU A 678 6.39 6.45 -13.45
C LEU A 678 5.13 6.40 -14.32
N ASP A 679 4.46 7.53 -14.53
CA ASP A 679 3.11 7.62 -15.12
C ASP A 679 2.09 6.66 -14.43
N LEU A 680 2.32 6.43 -13.14
CA LEU A 680 1.66 5.43 -12.29
C LEU A 680 1.41 6.00 -10.90
N SER A 681 0.37 5.51 -10.22
CA SER A 681 -0.12 6.14 -8.99
C SER A 681 0.88 6.07 -7.82
N TYR A 682 1.25 7.25 -7.32
CA TYR A 682 1.43 7.60 -5.92
C TYR A 682 2.51 6.89 -5.05
N ILE A 683 2.61 5.57 -5.04
CA ILE A 683 3.16 4.82 -3.90
C ILE A 683 4.70 4.68 -3.92
N TYR A 684 5.36 4.82 -5.06
CA TYR A 684 6.73 4.32 -5.26
C TYR A 684 7.89 5.32 -4.95
N SER A 685 7.64 6.60 -4.61
CA SER A 685 8.64 7.71 -4.64
C SER A 685 9.40 7.92 -3.35
N ILE A 686 10.18 6.94 -2.93
CA ILE A 686 10.56 6.89 -1.51
C ILE A 686 12.03 7.28 -1.18
N LEU A 687 13.06 7.20 -2.07
CA LEU A 687 14.46 7.52 -1.63
C LEU A 687 15.43 8.28 -2.61
N ILE A 688 15.80 9.53 -2.26
CA ILE A 688 17.12 10.28 -2.21
C ILE A 688 18.20 10.09 -3.33
N SER A 689 19.01 11.06 -3.82
CA SER A 689 19.33 12.52 -3.64
C SER A 689 19.86 13.11 -4.97
N ALA A 690 20.03 14.43 -5.27
CA ALA A 690 20.16 15.72 -4.54
C ALA A 690 19.62 16.94 -5.35
N VAL A 691 19.17 18.05 -4.71
CA VAL A 691 18.52 19.20 -5.40
C VAL A 691 19.47 20.21 -6.06
N TRP A 692 20.61 20.54 -5.44
CA TRP A 692 21.45 21.70 -5.82
C TRP A 692 22.05 21.65 -7.24
N VAL A 693 22.19 20.46 -7.84
CA VAL A 693 22.72 20.32 -9.20
C VAL A 693 21.71 20.74 -10.27
N CYS A 694 20.41 20.77 -9.95
CA CYS A 694 19.34 21.00 -10.93
C CYS A 694 19.13 22.47 -11.29
N VAL A 695 19.33 23.38 -10.32
CA VAL A 695 18.98 24.81 -10.45
C VAL A 695 19.69 25.51 -11.62
N PRO A 696 20.99 25.30 -11.90
CA PRO A 696 21.63 25.92 -13.05
C PRO A 696 21.00 25.49 -14.40
N PHE A 697 20.65 24.20 -14.55
CA PHE A 697 20.06 23.70 -15.79
C PHE A 697 18.64 24.19 -16.01
N LEU A 698 17.86 24.35 -14.94
CA LEU A 698 16.52 24.96 -14.97
C LEU A 698 16.59 26.41 -15.46
N LEU A 699 17.52 27.21 -14.94
CA LEU A 699 17.69 28.61 -15.31
C LEU A 699 18.22 28.82 -16.73
N THR A 700 18.87 27.81 -17.32
CA THR A 700 19.39 27.86 -18.70
C THR A 700 18.49 27.14 -19.72
N ASN A 701 17.27 26.75 -19.35
CA ASN A 701 16.39 26.01 -20.27
C ASN A 701 15.86 26.93 -21.38
N PRO A 702 15.94 26.56 -22.68
CA PRO A 702 15.46 27.40 -23.79
C PRO A 702 13.94 27.65 -23.80
N HIS A 703 13.16 26.93 -22.99
CA HIS A 703 11.70 27.09 -22.85
C HIS A 703 11.27 27.96 -21.65
N SER A 704 12.21 28.39 -20.81
CA SER A 704 11.96 29.30 -19.68
C SER A 704 12.48 30.70 -19.99
N VAL A 705 11.64 31.71 -19.80
CA VAL A 705 12.03 33.12 -19.91
C VAL A 705 12.79 33.55 -18.64
N ASP A 706 13.69 34.53 -18.76
CA ASP A 706 14.47 35.07 -17.64
C ASP A 706 13.58 35.45 -16.46
N ILE A 707 13.83 34.82 -15.32
CA ILE A 707 13.04 34.98 -14.09
C ILE A 707 13.03 36.42 -13.57
N SER A 708 14.02 37.24 -13.94
CA SER A 708 14.08 38.66 -13.56
C SER A 708 13.03 39.51 -14.30
N LEU A 709 12.62 39.09 -15.50
CA LEU A 709 11.57 39.75 -16.29
C LEU A 709 10.17 39.40 -15.75
N THR A 710 9.94 38.12 -15.46
CA THR A 710 8.67 37.57 -14.98
C THR A 710 8.40 37.83 -13.49
N ALA A 711 9.40 38.33 -12.76
CA ALA A 711 9.29 38.71 -11.36
C ALA A 711 8.27 39.84 -11.12
N TYR A 712 8.15 40.76 -12.09
CA TYR A 712 7.31 41.96 -11.98
C TYR A 712 6.38 42.19 -13.18
N ASN A 713 6.66 41.60 -14.36
CA ASN A 713 5.81 41.72 -15.55
C ASN A 713 5.03 40.42 -15.82
N GLN A 714 3.76 40.57 -16.22
CA GLN A 714 2.86 39.47 -16.54
C GLN A 714 3.10 38.99 -17.99
N THR A 715 3.69 37.79 -18.16
CA THR A 715 4.02 37.23 -19.49
C THR A 715 3.23 35.96 -19.82
N PHE A 716 3.15 35.00 -18.89
CA PHE A 716 2.38 33.76 -19.04
C PHE A 716 1.36 33.54 -17.91
N GLN A 717 1.69 33.99 -16.70
CA GLN A 717 0.81 34.04 -15.53
C GLN A 717 1.13 35.28 -14.69
N ALA A 718 0.42 35.45 -13.55
CA ALA A 718 0.68 36.54 -12.61
C ALA A 718 2.15 36.55 -12.12
N PRO A 719 2.73 37.73 -11.79
CA PRO A 719 4.14 37.85 -11.42
C PRO A 719 4.50 36.97 -10.22
N TRP A 720 5.52 36.11 -10.36
CA TRP A 720 5.81 35.05 -9.38
C TRP A 720 6.32 35.57 -8.03
N VAL A 721 6.76 36.83 -7.93
CA VAL A 721 7.09 37.44 -6.63
C VAL A 721 5.81 37.66 -5.80
N GLY A 722 4.71 38.07 -6.43
CA GLY A 722 3.47 38.45 -5.77
C GLY A 722 3.55 39.79 -5.01
N THR A 723 2.39 40.28 -4.57
CA THR A 723 2.25 41.49 -3.76
C THR A 723 1.25 41.24 -2.64
N VAL A 724 1.54 41.68 -1.41
CA VAL A 724 0.57 41.70 -0.31
C VAL A 724 -0.10 43.06 -0.30
N GLU A 725 -1.40 43.10 -0.57
CA GLU A 725 -2.18 44.31 -0.42
C GLU A 725 -2.40 44.64 1.06
N LEU A 726 -2.61 45.93 1.39
CA LEU A 726 -2.83 46.38 2.77
C LEU A 726 -4.04 45.71 3.44
N ASP A 727 -5.04 45.33 2.65
CA ASP A 727 -6.24 44.60 3.09
C ASP A 727 -5.93 43.14 3.49
N GLU A 728 -4.87 42.53 2.95
CA GLU A 728 -4.48 41.15 3.25
C GLU A 728 -3.43 41.01 4.37
N ALA A 729 -2.84 42.13 4.79
CA ALA A 729 -1.74 42.14 5.77
C ALA A 729 -2.10 41.46 7.11
N GLY A 730 -3.37 41.48 7.51
CA GLY A 730 -3.85 40.79 8.71
C GLY A 730 -3.77 39.26 8.60
N LYS A 731 -4.23 38.70 7.46
CA LYS A 731 -4.16 37.27 7.13
C LYS A 731 -2.70 36.81 7.00
N TRP A 732 -1.88 37.58 6.28
CA TRP A 732 -0.44 37.29 6.12
C TRP A 732 0.30 37.26 7.45
N PHE A 733 0.01 38.21 8.36
CA PHE A 733 0.58 38.23 9.70
C PHE A 733 0.16 37.03 10.54
N ASP A 734 -1.10 36.59 10.43
CA ASP A 734 -1.63 35.42 11.15
C ASP A 734 -0.93 34.13 10.71
N ASP A 735 -0.78 33.92 9.40
CA ASP A 735 -0.07 32.76 8.83
C ASP A 735 1.44 32.80 9.14
N PHE A 736 2.05 34.00 9.19
CA PHE A 736 3.43 34.15 9.66
C PHE A 736 3.56 33.72 11.13
N MET A 737 2.69 34.21 12.02
CA MET A 737 2.73 33.90 13.46
C MET A 737 2.41 32.43 13.75
N LEU A 738 1.44 31.87 13.03
CA LEU A 738 1.10 30.45 13.00
C LEU A 738 2.35 29.59 12.76
N LEU A 739 3.09 29.86 11.69
CA LEU A 739 4.28 29.10 11.33
C LEU A 739 5.45 29.36 12.29
N ALA A 740 5.62 30.60 12.77
CA ALA A 740 6.73 30.98 13.65
C ALA A 740 6.63 30.37 15.05
N LEU A 741 5.42 30.32 15.61
CA LEU A 741 5.17 29.94 17.00
C LEU A 741 4.56 28.54 17.13
N GLY A 742 3.69 28.13 16.19
CA GLY A 742 3.15 26.77 16.15
C GLY A 742 4.24 25.71 16.02
N GLY A 743 5.36 26.04 15.35
CA GLY A 743 6.52 25.17 15.26
C GLY A 743 7.14 24.77 16.61
N LEU A 744 7.02 25.63 17.63
CA LEU A 744 7.56 25.38 18.98
C LEU A 744 6.75 24.35 19.77
N ALA A 745 5.55 23.97 19.32
CA ALA A 745 4.67 23.04 20.01
C ALA A 745 4.77 21.58 19.48
N TYR A 746 5.66 21.30 18.52
CA TYR A 746 5.85 19.93 18.01
C TYR A 746 6.81 19.09 18.87
N GLN A 747 6.41 17.85 19.17
CA GLN A 747 7.23 16.86 19.88
C GLN A 747 8.58 16.60 19.19
N ALA A 748 8.60 16.54 17.85
CA ALA A 748 9.81 16.28 17.06
C ALA A 748 10.94 17.30 17.32
N PHE A 749 10.59 18.57 17.61
CA PHE A 749 11.55 19.61 17.99
C PHE A 749 12.27 19.26 19.30
N TYR A 750 11.50 18.88 20.32
CA TYR A 750 12.02 18.55 21.65
C TYR A 750 12.81 17.25 21.67
N GLN A 751 12.41 16.23 20.90
CA GLN A 751 13.19 14.99 20.77
C GLN A 751 14.64 15.27 20.34
N ARG A 752 14.85 16.18 19.37
CA ARG A 752 16.19 16.56 18.90
C ARG A 752 16.95 17.37 19.97
N ILE A 753 16.32 18.35 20.60
CA ILE A 753 16.93 19.16 21.68
C ILE A 753 17.32 18.31 22.90
N LEU A 754 16.45 17.41 23.34
CA LEU A 754 16.67 16.57 24.53
C LEU A 754 17.70 15.46 24.27
N SER A 755 18.00 15.13 23.01
CA SER A 755 19.07 14.18 22.63
C SER A 755 20.49 14.76 22.69
N ALA A 756 20.64 16.08 22.79
CA ALA A 756 21.94 16.74 22.98
C ALA A 756 22.51 16.45 24.38
N SER A 757 23.84 16.49 24.53
CA SER A 757 24.49 16.19 25.81
C SER A 757 24.29 17.33 26.84
N SER A 758 24.32 18.58 26.40
CA SER A 758 24.16 19.78 27.23
C SER A 758 23.14 20.77 26.66
N TYR A 759 22.63 21.68 27.49
CA TYR A 759 21.70 22.72 27.01
C TYR A 759 22.40 23.66 26.03
N THR A 760 23.66 24.05 26.28
CA THR A 760 24.45 24.91 25.38
C THR A 760 24.61 24.28 23.99
N GLN A 761 24.84 22.97 23.93
CA GLN A 761 24.89 22.23 22.66
C GLN A 761 23.54 22.29 21.94
N ALA A 762 22.42 22.12 22.65
CA ALA A 762 21.08 22.22 22.07
C ALA A 762 20.77 23.64 21.54
N GLN A 763 21.21 24.69 22.23
CA GLN A 763 21.06 26.08 21.78
C GLN A 763 21.83 26.35 20.49
N VAL A 764 23.12 25.99 20.44
CA VAL A 764 23.95 26.11 19.22
C VAL A 764 23.37 25.29 18.07
N THR A 765 22.82 24.10 18.37
CA THR A 765 22.10 23.27 17.39
C THR A 765 20.92 24.02 16.77
N CYS A 766 20.09 24.68 17.59
CA CYS A 766 18.94 25.46 17.09
C CYS A 766 19.39 26.64 16.22
N PHE A 767 20.35 27.46 16.68
CA PHE A 767 20.81 28.64 15.93
C PHE A 767 21.47 28.28 14.60
N ALA A 768 22.25 27.19 14.56
CA ALA A 768 22.82 26.70 13.32
C ALA A 768 21.75 26.16 12.36
N SER A 769 20.75 25.41 12.86
CA SER A 769 19.63 24.93 12.05
C SER A 769 18.81 26.08 11.44
N ALA A 770 18.62 27.19 12.17
CA ALA A 770 17.97 28.39 11.63
C ALA A 770 18.66 28.91 10.36
N ALA A 771 19.99 29.02 10.38
CA ALA A 771 20.78 29.47 9.22
C ALA A 771 20.69 28.48 8.03
N PHE A 772 20.75 27.17 8.30
CA PHE A 772 20.60 26.16 7.25
C PHE A 772 19.20 26.14 6.61
N CYS A 773 18.13 26.37 7.37
CA CYS A 773 16.77 26.40 6.83
C CYS A 773 16.54 27.54 5.83
N LEU A 774 17.16 28.71 6.04
CA LEU A 774 17.15 29.81 5.07
C LEU A 774 17.79 29.37 3.75
N VAL A 775 19.04 28.90 3.81
CA VAL A 775 19.84 28.51 2.63
C VAL A 775 19.18 27.38 1.83
N LEU A 776 18.53 26.43 2.52
CA LEU A 776 17.88 25.29 1.88
C LEU A 776 16.47 25.58 1.33
N GLY A 777 15.86 26.72 1.69
CA GLY A 777 14.60 27.18 1.10
C GLY A 777 14.75 27.78 -0.30
N ILE A 778 15.88 28.46 -0.56
CA ILE A 778 16.14 29.22 -1.80
C ILE A 778 15.95 28.38 -3.08
N PRO A 779 16.48 27.13 -3.20
CA PRO A 779 16.30 26.32 -4.41
C PRO A 779 14.83 26.06 -4.76
N SER A 780 13.96 25.87 -3.77
CA SER A 780 12.54 25.58 -4.00
C SER A 780 11.79 26.78 -4.57
N ILE A 781 12.12 27.99 -4.10
CA ILE A 781 11.58 29.25 -4.65
C ILE A 781 12.00 29.38 -6.11
N LEU A 782 13.28 29.16 -6.42
CA LEU A 782 13.80 29.25 -7.79
C LEU A 782 13.15 28.24 -8.74
N VAL A 783 12.90 27.00 -8.31
CA VAL A 783 12.22 26.00 -9.15
C VAL A 783 10.76 26.40 -9.42
N GLY A 784 10.03 26.90 -8.41
CA GLY A 784 8.67 27.41 -8.58
C GLY A 784 8.61 28.63 -9.51
N ALA A 785 9.57 29.55 -9.39
CA ALA A 785 9.69 30.73 -10.24
C ALA A 785 10.00 30.37 -11.71
N VAL A 786 10.88 29.39 -11.96
CA VAL A 786 11.14 28.87 -13.32
C VAL A 786 9.89 28.21 -13.90
N ALA A 787 9.18 27.39 -13.11
CA ALA A 787 7.95 26.74 -13.54
C ALA A 787 6.81 27.73 -13.87
N ALA A 788 6.74 28.85 -13.15
CA ALA A 788 5.86 29.99 -13.44
C ALA A 788 6.26 30.77 -14.70
N SER A 789 7.55 30.73 -15.06
CA SER A 789 8.14 31.47 -16.19
C SER A 789 8.31 30.63 -17.47
N THR A 790 7.74 29.43 -17.49
CA THR A 790 7.87 28.45 -18.59
C THR A 790 6.63 28.46 -19.48
N ASP A 791 6.84 28.51 -20.81
CA ASP A 791 5.75 28.25 -21.76
C ASP A 791 5.53 26.73 -21.89
N TRP A 792 4.61 26.21 -21.08
CA TRP A 792 4.24 24.78 -21.04
C TRP A 792 3.78 24.22 -22.39
N ASN A 793 3.23 25.05 -23.29
CA ASN A 793 2.83 24.63 -24.64
C ASN A 793 4.04 24.23 -25.52
N SER A 794 5.20 24.83 -25.26
CA SER A 794 6.45 24.53 -25.97
C SER A 794 7.23 23.33 -25.39
N THR A 795 6.78 22.80 -24.24
CA THR A 795 7.41 21.67 -23.55
C THR A 795 6.74 20.34 -23.91
N SER A 796 7.39 19.21 -23.60
CA SER A 796 6.80 17.87 -23.75
C SER A 796 5.65 17.56 -22.76
N TYR A 797 5.25 18.50 -21.90
CA TYR A 797 4.07 18.39 -21.03
C TYR A 797 2.75 18.87 -21.72
N GLY A 798 2.85 19.89 -22.59
CA GLY A 798 1.73 20.47 -23.33
C GLY A 798 0.71 21.26 -22.50
N LEU A 799 -0.47 21.48 -23.08
CA LEU A 799 -1.63 22.14 -22.44
C LEU A 799 -2.74 21.13 -22.09
N PRO A 800 -3.68 21.45 -21.17
CA PRO A 800 -3.70 22.60 -20.25
C PRO A 800 -2.56 22.55 -19.21
N THR A 801 -2.24 23.69 -18.60
CA THR A 801 -1.04 23.86 -17.73
C THR A 801 -1.12 23.05 -16.43
N PRO A 802 0.00 22.82 -15.72
CA PRO A 802 -0.02 22.12 -14.42
C PRO A 802 -0.97 22.74 -13.40
N TYR A 803 -1.12 24.07 -13.37
CA TYR A 803 -2.12 24.76 -12.55
C TYR A 803 -3.55 24.38 -12.94
N GLN A 804 -3.89 24.44 -14.23
CA GLN A 804 -5.23 24.12 -14.77
C GLN A 804 -5.61 22.63 -14.64
N ARG A 805 -4.67 21.74 -14.32
CA ARG A 805 -4.89 20.30 -14.10
C ARG A 805 -4.93 19.92 -12.61
N ASP A 806 -4.97 20.89 -11.70
CA ASP A 806 -4.84 20.71 -10.24
C ASP A 806 -3.54 19.97 -9.84
N GLN A 807 -2.44 20.24 -10.55
CA GLN A 807 -1.12 19.63 -10.30
C GLN A 807 -0.10 20.61 -9.69
N ALA A 808 -0.55 21.75 -9.16
CA ALA A 808 0.32 22.74 -8.51
C ALA A 808 1.15 22.14 -7.35
N GLY A 809 0.55 21.26 -6.53
CA GLY A 809 1.26 20.52 -5.47
C GLY A 809 2.33 19.54 -5.97
N ALA A 810 2.37 19.25 -7.27
CA ALA A 810 3.40 18.44 -7.93
C ALA A 810 4.32 19.28 -8.85
N ILE A 811 4.29 20.62 -8.78
CA ILE A 811 5.04 21.46 -9.73
C ILE A 811 6.55 21.24 -9.67
N LEU A 812 7.11 21.02 -8.47
CA LEU A 812 8.55 20.77 -8.28
C LEU A 812 9.03 19.52 -9.06
N PRO A 813 8.44 18.32 -8.90
CA PRO A 813 8.81 17.16 -9.69
C PRO A 813 8.45 17.30 -11.18
N ILE A 814 7.35 17.97 -11.55
CA ILE A 814 7.02 18.25 -12.97
C ILE A 814 8.13 19.10 -13.61
N ALA A 815 8.55 20.19 -12.97
CA ALA A 815 9.67 21.00 -13.43
C ALA A 815 10.97 20.18 -13.54
N LEU A 816 11.25 19.32 -12.56
CA LEU A 816 12.42 18.44 -12.61
C LEU A 816 12.32 17.36 -13.69
N GLN A 817 11.14 16.89 -14.10
CA GLN A 817 10.99 15.90 -15.17
C GLN A 817 11.08 16.54 -16.55
N TYR A 818 10.34 17.62 -16.78
CA TYR A 818 10.13 18.18 -18.13
C TYR A 818 11.12 19.31 -18.48
N LEU A 819 11.75 19.96 -17.51
CA LEU A 819 12.62 21.13 -17.74
C LEU A 819 14.12 20.86 -17.45
N VAL A 820 14.50 19.62 -17.14
CA VAL A 820 15.87 19.26 -16.73
C VAL A 820 16.36 18.02 -17.50
N PRO A 821 17.66 17.96 -17.90
CA PRO A 821 18.20 16.77 -18.55
C PRO A 821 17.97 15.48 -17.73
N PRO A 822 17.65 14.33 -18.36
CA PRO A 822 17.17 13.13 -17.66
C PRO A 822 18.07 12.64 -16.51
N TYR A 823 19.39 12.75 -16.65
CA TYR A 823 20.34 12.33 -15.62
C TYR A 823 20.32 13.22 -14.37
N VAL A 824 20.08 14.53 -14.51
CA VAL A 824 19.91 15.47 -13.38
C VAL A 824 18.49 15.39 -12.82
N SER A 825 17.49 15.21 -13.70
CA SER A 825 16.10 14.96 -13.33
C SER A 825 15.97 13.82 -12.31
N ILE A 826 16.51 12.64 -12.62
CA ILE A 826 16.48 11.46 -11.74
C ILE A 826 17.10 11.75 -10.36
N ILE A 827 18.23 12.48 -10.33
CA ILE A 827 18.93 12.87 -9.10
C ILE A 827 18.08 13.85 -8.28
N GLY A 828 17.56 14.91 -8.90
CA GLY A 828 16.74 15.93 -8.23
C GLY A 828 15.45 15.35 -7.66
N ILE A 829 14.77 14.53 -8.46
CA ILE A 829 13.52 13.86 -8.09
C ILE A 829 13.73 12.88 -6.93
N GLY A 830 14.81 12.08 -6.96
CA GLY A 830 15.21 11.26 -5.82
C GLY A 830 15.35 12.12 -4.55
N ALA A 831 15.98 13.30 -4.65
CA ALA A 831 16.10 14.21 -3.51
C ALA A 831 14.78 14.65 -2.88
N VAL A 832 13.72 14.81 -3.66
CA VAL A 832 12.40 15.14 -3.13
C VAL A 832 11.89 13.97 -2.30
N ALA A 833 11.87 12.76 -2.88
CA ALA A 833 11.51 11.51 -2.20
C ALA A 833 12.22 11.31 -0.84
N ALA A 834 13.48 11.74 -0.73
CA ALA A 834 14.27 11.75 0.50
C ALA A 834 13.68 12.51 1.66
N ALA A 835 13.42 13.79 1.40
CA ALA A 835 13.06 14.75 2.42
C ALA A 835 11.66 14.40 2.93
N VAL A 836 10.83 13.82 2.05
CA VAL A 836 9.55 13.22 2.40
C VAL A 836 9.75 12.09 3.42
N MET A 837 10.51 11.04 3.09
CA MET A 837 10.79 9.93 4.02
C MET A 837 11.31 10.39 5.39
N SER A 838 12.34 11.24 5.41
CA SER A 838 12.97 11.66 6.67
C SER A 838 12.02 12.46 7.57
N SER A 839 11.02 13.11 6.96
CA SER A 839 9.91 13.75 7.67
C SER A 839 8.93 12.71 8.20
N MET A 840 8.58 11.70 7.38
CA MET A 840 7.65 10.62 7.72
C MET A 840 8.17 9.82 8.92
N ASP A 841 9.44 9.43 8.92
CA ASP A 841 10.09 8.75 10.04
C ASP A 841 10.02 9.59 11.33
N SER A 842 10.24 10.91 11.23
CA SER A 842 10.24 11.82 12.38
C SER A 842 8.83 12.03 12.96
N ALA A 843 7.81 12.16 12.10
CA ALA A 843 6.41 12.30 12.51
C ALA A 843 5.87 10.99 13.13
N LEU A 844 6.08 9.84 12.46
CA LEU A 844 5.67 8.53 12.95
C LEU A 844 6.33 8.19 14.31
N LEU A 845 7.60 8.51 14.47
CA LEU A 845 8.31 8.31 15.74
C LEU A 845 7.84 9.29 16.83
N SER A 846 7.48 10.54 16.49
CA SER A 846 6.86 11.47 17.44
C SER A 846 5.55 10.92 17.98
N SER A 847 4.60 10.59 17.10
CA SER A 847 3.30 10.05 17.50
C SER A 847 3.42 8.76 18.30
N ALA A 848 4.29 7.85 17.86
CA ALA A 848 4.53 6.60 18.58
C ALA A 848 5.20 6.82 19.94
N SER A 849 6.06 7.84 20.09
CA SER A 849 6.63 8.21 21.39
C SER A 849 5.56 8.76 22.35
N LEU A 850 4.71 9.68 21.88
CA LEU A 850 3.63 10.27 22.68
C LEU A 850 2.63 9.21 23.12
N PHE A 851 2.19 8.34 22.21
CA PHE A 851 1.26 7.27 22.54
C PHE A 851 1.89 6.24 23.48
N SER A 852 3.10 5.74 23.20
CA SER A 852 3.71 4.70 24.03
C SER A 852 4.10 5.20 25.42
N SER A 853 4.77 6.36 25.49
CA SER A 853 5.24 6.95 26.74
C SER A 853 4.10 7.52 27.58
N ASN A 854 3.35 8.46 27.01
CA ASN A 854 2.48 9.31 27.79
C ASN A 854 1.04 8.77 27.91
N ILE A 855 0.60 7.87 27.01
CA ILE A 855 -0.71 7.20 27.09
C ILE A 855 -0.57 5.75 27.60
N TYR A 856 0.21 4.91 26.91
CA TYR A 856 0.24 3.47 27.20
C TYR A 856 0.93 3.16 28.54
N LYS A 857 2.18 3.63 28.74
CA LYS A 857 2.92 3.39 29.99
C LYS A 857 2.24 4.08 31.18
N ASN A 858 1.73 5.29 31.02
CA ASN A 858 1.21 6.07 32.14
C ASN A 858 -0.26 5.78 32.48
N ILE A 859 -1.15 5.57 31.51
CA ILE A 859 -2.58 5.34 31.77
C ILE A 859 -2.91 3.84 31.74
N ILE A 860 -2.58 3.19 30.63
CA ILE A 860 -3.08 1.84 30.32
C ILE A 860 -2.36 0.77 31.15
N ARG A 861 -1.03 0.87 31.28
CA ARG A 861 -0.21 -0.14 31.96
C ARG A 861 1.04 0.44 32.64
N LYS A 862 0.86 0.94 33.87
CA LYS A 862 1.92 1.51 34.74
C LYS A 862 3.14 0.59 35.01
N GLN A 863 3.02 -0.72 34.75
CA GLN A 863 4.11 -1.70 34.86
C GLN A 863 4.43 -2.39 33.51
N ALA A 864 4.36 -1.66 32.40
CA ALA A 864 4.78 -2.17 31.09
C ALA A 864 6.31 -2.43 31.05
N SER A 865 6.70 -3.58 30.49
CA SER A 865 8.13 -3.94 30.32
C SER A 865 8.75 -3.30 29.08
N ASP A 866 10.07 -3.12 29.03
CA ASP A 866 10.75 -2.51 27.88
C ASP A 866 10.46 -3.23 26.54
N ARG A 867 10.34 -4.57 26.59
CA ARG A 867 9.97 -5.37 25.41
C ARG A 867 8.54 -5.13 24.95
N GLU A 868 7.63 -4.88 25.87
CA GLU A 868 6.24 -4.54 25.60
C GLU A 868 6.16 -3.13 25.00
N MET A 869 6.86 -2.17 25.61
CA MET A 869 7.00 -0.80 25.09
C MET A 869 7.52 -0.76 23.65
N GLN A 870 8.53 -1.58 23.32
CA GLN A 870 9.03 -1.70 21.94
C GLN A 870 8.00 -2.24 20.95
N TRP A 871 7.06 -3.09 21.37
CA TRP A 871 5.95 -3.55 20.52
C TRP A 871 4.86 -2.49 20.38
N VAL A 872 4.52 -1.79 21.47
CA VAL A 872 3.55 -0.68 21.45
C VAL A 872 4.00 0.40 20.48
N ILE A 873 5.27 0.83 20.53
CA ILE A 873 5.85 1.79 19.59
C ILE A 873 5.61 1.34 18.13
N ARG A 874 5.90 0.08 17.80
CA ARG A 874 5.72 -0.44 16.43
C ARG A 874 4.26 -0.47 15.98
N ILE A 875 3.36 -0.85 16.87
CA ILE A 875 1.91 -0.87 16.59
C ILE A 875 1.40 0.56 16.38
N SER A 876 1.84 1.51 17.21
CA SER A 876 1.50 2.94 17.07
C SER A 876 2.00 3.53 15.76
N VAL A 877 3.24 3.23 15.34
CA VAL A 877 3.76 3.64 14.02
C VAL A 877 2.86 3.15 12.88
N VAL A 878 2.44 1.89 12.89
CA VAL A 878 1.55 1.34 11.85
C VAL A 878 0.16 1.99 11.90
N ALA A 879 -0.43 2.18 13.09
CA ALA A 879 -1.74 2.79 13.24
C ALA A 879 -1.77 4.26 12.77
N VAL A 880 -0.77 5.05 13.15
CA VAL A 880 -0.60 6.46 12.73
C VAL A 880 -0.34 6.54 11.22
N GLY A 881 0.49 5.64 10.68
CA GLY A 881 0.72 5.55 9.23
C GLY A 881 -0.57 5.28 8.44
N LEU A 882 -1.36 4.28 8.87
CA LEU A 882 -2.65 3.98 8.24
C LEU A 882 -3.67 5.13 8.36
N ALA A 883 -3.71 5.82 9.51
CA ALA A 883 -4.56 7.00 9.69
C ALA A 883 -4.14 8.15 8.76
N GLY A 884 -2.83 8.41 8.63
CA GLY A 884 -2.29 9.40 7.69
C GLY A 884 -2.63 9.08 6.23
N THR A 885 -2.49 7.81 5.81
CA THR A 885 -2.93 7.35 4.48
C THR A 885 -4.45 7.49 4.30
N GLY A 886 -5.24 7.26 5.35
CA GLY A 886 -6.70 7.49 5.30
C GLY A 886 -7.06 8.95 4.99
N LEU A 887 -6.31 9.91 5.55
CA LEU A 887 -6.53 11.34 5.29
C LEU A 887 -6.13 11.77 3.88
N THR A 888 -5.17 11.10 3.21
CA THR A 888 -4.77 11.47 1.84
C THR A 888 -5.83 11.18 0.78
N PHE A 889 -6.96 10.55 1.14
CA PHE A 889 -8.12 10.40 0.26
C PHE A 889 -9.07 11.61 0.30
N LEU A 890 -8.87 12.57 1.21
CA LEU A 890 -9.74 13.74 1.37
C LEU A 890 -9.30 14.96 0.54
N ASP A 891 -8.00 15.14 0.35
CA ASP A 891 -7.40 16.27 -0.37
C ASP A 891 -6.04 15.85 -0.97
N SER A 892 -5.60 16.54 -2.01
CA SER A 892 -4.33 16.34 -2.73
C SER A 892 -3.31 17.48 -2.56
N SER A 893 -3.65 18.57 -1.87
CA SER A 893 -2.71 19.67 -1.60
C SER A 893 -1.84 19.41 -0.38
N VAL A 894 -0.53 19.62 -0.54
CA VAL A 894 0.46 19.55 0.54
C VAL A 894 0.25 20.72 1.53
N LEU A 895 -0.22 21.86 1.05
CA LEU A 895 -0.42 23.08 1.84
C LEU A 895 -1.58 22.93 2.83
N VAL A 896 -2.69 22.31 2.42
CA VAL A 896 -3.91 22.17 3.25
C VAL A 896 -3.65 21.38 4.53
N PHE A 897 -3.16 20.13 4.41
CA PHE A 897 -2.84 19.30 5.58
C PHE A 897 -1.80 19.94 6.50
N TRP A 898 -0.90 20.75 5.94
CA TRP A 898 0.12 21.42 6.72
C TRP A 898 -0.44 22.58 7.54
N LEU A 899 -1.21 23.50 6.93
CA LEU A 899 -1.79 24.64 7.63
C LEU A 899 -2.73 24.17 8.75
N VAL A 900 -3.62 23.22 8.48
CA VAL A 900 -4.54 22.65 9.48
C VAL A 900 -3.78 21.96 10.63
N GLY A 901 -2.67 21.27 10.33
CA GLY A 901 -1.84 20.61 11.34
C GLY A 901 -1.08 21.59 12.26
N VAL A 902 -0.51 22.66 11.70
CA VAL A 902 0.19 23.69 12.50
C VAL A 902 -0.80 24.53 13.31
N ASP A 903 -1.99 24.76 12.78
CA ASP A 903 -3.04 25.57 13.39
C ASP A 903 -3.58 24.98 14.70
N MET A 904 -3.76 23.65 14.77
CA MET A 904 -4.03 22.98 16.05
C MET A 904 -2.88 23.14 17.06
N SER A 905 -1.64 23.05 16.59
CA SER A 905 -0.44 23.22 17.43
C SER A 905 -0.30 24.64 17.97
N TYR A 906 -0.61 25.65 17.15
CA TYR A 906 -0.50 27.07 17.49
C TYR A 906 -1.64 27.57 18.38
N THR A 907 -2.90 27.29 18.01
CA THR A 907 -4.05 27.85 18.72
C THR A 907 -4.32 27.16 20.06
N ILE A 908 -3.97 25.87 20.17
CA ILE A 908 -4.29 25.04 21.35
C ILE A 908 -3.05 24.74 22.20
N MET A 909 -1.96 24.22 21.60
CA MET A 909 -0.82 23.68 22.37
C MET A 909 0.23 24.72 22.76
N PHE A 910 0.52 25.69 21.89
CA PHE A 910 1.50 26.72 22.17
C PHE A 910 1.17 27.57 23.43
N PRO A 911 -0.07 28.07 23.65
CA PRO A 911 -0.46 28.73 24.91
C PRO A 911 -0.20 27.89 26.15
N GLN A 912 -0.51 26.61 26.09
CA GLN A 912 -0.38 25.65 27.20
C GLN A 912 1.10 25.45 27.56
N LEU A 913 1.96 25.34 26.55
CA LEU A 913 3.41 25.18 26.68
C LEU A 913 4.10 26.43 27.24
N VAL A 914 3.67 27.63 26.82
CA VAL A 914 4.16 28.89 27.38
C VAL A 914 3.71 29.04 28.84
N CYS A 915 2.44 28.80 29.13
CA CYS A 915 1.88 28.90 30.49
C CYS A 915 2.55 27.93 31.46
N ILE A 916 2.85 26.69 31.02
CA ILE A 916 3.41 25.70 31.95
C ILE A 916 4.87 25.97 32.31
N LEU A 917 5.70 26.35 31.34
CA LEU A 917 7.15 26.53 31.49
C LEU A 917 7.52 27.87 32.15
N PHE A 918 6.84 28.96 31.80
CA PHE A 918 7.22 30.30 32.26
C PHE A 918 6.36 30.83 33.41
N PHE A 919 5.10 30.39 33.53
CA PHE A 919 4.17 30.92 34.54
C PHE A 919 3.93 29.93 35.69
N LYS A 920 4.45 30.27 36.88
CA LYS A 920 4.27 29.46 38.11
C LYS A 920 2.80 29.32 38.53
N VAL A 921 1.95 30.28 38.18
CA VAL A 921 0.52 30.32 38.54
C VAL A 921 -0.31 29.25 37.80
N SER A 922 0.13 28.80 36.62
CA SER A 922 -0.65 27.91 35.76
C SER A 922 -0.93 26.54 36.39
N ASN A 923 -2.20 26.11 36.40
CA ASN A 923 -2.68 24.84 36.97
C ASN A 923 -3.61 24.08 36.00
N SER A 924 -4.03 22.87 36.38
CA SER A 924 -4.81 21.98 35.51
C SER A 924 -6.21 22.51 35.16
N TYR A 925 -6.86 23.26 36.06
CA TYR A 925 -8.18 23.86 35.79
C TYR A 925 -8.08 24.95 34.73
N GLY A 926 -7.10 25.86 34.85
CA GLY A 926 -6.84 26.85 33.81
C GLY A 926 -6.42 26.20 32.49
N ALA A 927 -5.61 25.13 32.53
CA ALA A 927 -5.27 24.36 31.35
C ALA A 927 -6.51 23.74 30.66
N ALA A 928 -7.45 23.17 31.43
CA ALA A 928 -8.69 22.61 30.91
C ALA A 928 -9.61 23.66 30.28
N VAL A 929 -9.80 24.80 30.95
CA VAL A 929 -10.60 25.91 30.42
C VAL A 929 -9.96 26.50 29.15
N GLY A 930 -8.63 26.67 29.13
CA GLY A 930 -7.92 27.14 27.94
C GLY A 930 -7.98 26.19 26.75
N LEU A 931 -7.89 24.88 27.00
CA LEU A 931 -8.10 23.85 25.98
C LEU A 931 -9.52 23.94 25.38
N MET A 932 -10.54 24.02 26.22
CA MET A 932 -11.92 24.19 25.76
C MET A 932 -12.12 25.51 24.99
N MET A 933 -11.60 26.62 25.51
CA MET A 933 -11.73 27.94 24.88
C MET A 933 -11.06 27.97 23.50
N GLY A 934 -9.85 27.40 23.39
CA GLY A 934 -9.14 27.25 22.12
C GLY A 934 -9.93 26.42 21.10
N ILE A 935 -10.42 25.24 21.49
CA ILE A 935 -11.21 24.38 20.59
C ILE A 935 -12.52 25.06 20.17
N VAL A 936 -13.29 25.61 21.12
CA VAL A 936 -14.60 26.22 20.85
C VAL A 936 -14.47 27.42 19.93
N LEU A 937 -13.58 28.38 20.23
CA LEU A 937 -13.38 29.54 19.37
C LEU A 937 -12.86 29.14 17.98
N ARG A 938 -12.00 28.12 17.90
CA ARG A 938 -11.42 27.67 16.64
C ARG A 938 -12.41 26.94 15.74
N VAL A 939 -13.31 26.15 16.30
CA VAL A 939 -14.41 25.52 15.53
C VAL A 939 -15.41 26.58 15.08
N LEU A 940 -15.77 27.54 15.96
CA LEU A 940 -16.72 28.60 15.63
C LEU A 940 -16.17 29.60 14.59
N SER A 941 -14.86 29.79 14.46
CA SER A 941 -14.26 30.63 13.42
C SER A 941 -14.32 30.02 12.01
N GLY A 942 -14.73 28.76 11.86
CA GLY A 942 -14.77 28.07 10.57
C GLY A 942 -13.38 27.82 9.96
N GLU A 943 -13.32 27.11 8.84
CA GLU A 943 -12.10 26.86 8.08
C GLU A 943 -12.46 26.70 6.59
N PRO A 944 -12.19 27.71 5.74
CA PRO A 944 -12.53 27.67 4.32
C PRO A 944 -11.95 26.46 3.58
N LEU A 945 -10.74 26.01 3.97
CA LEU A 945 -10.08 24.85 3.37
C LEU A 945 -10.76 23.51 3.69
N LEU A 946 -11.59 23.44 4.74
CA LEU A 946 -12.35 22.26 5.13
C LEU A 946 -13.86 22.39 4.82
N GLY A 947 -14.26 23.45 4.12
CA GLY A 947 -15.67 23.76 3.87
C GLY A 947 -16.49 24.07 5.12
N LEU A 948 -15.84 24.41 6.24
CA LEU A 948 -16.53 24.72 7.51
C LEU A 948 -16.90 26.21 7.55
N PRO A 949 -18.19 26.58 7.51
CA PRO A 949 -18.59 27.99 7.49
C PRO A 949 -18.28 28.68 8.83
N PRO A 950 -17.79 29.93 8.81
CA PRO A 950 -17.58 30.71 10.03
C PRO A 950 -18.91 31.06 10.69
N VAL A 951 -19.07 30.69 11.97
CA VAL A 951 -20.19 31.11 12.84
C VAL A 951 -19.83 32.40 13.58
N LEU A 952 -18.54 32.58 13.91
CA LEU A 952 -18.00 33.77 14.56
C LEU A 952 -17.25 34.61 13.52
N HIS A 953 -17.89 35.71 13.11
CA HIS A 953 -17.34 36.66 12.14
C HIS A 953 -16.43 37.67 12.86
N PHE A 954 -15.13 37.60 12.60
CA PHE A 954 -14.19 38.64 13.03
C PHE A 954 -14.27 39.88 12.09
N PRO A 955 -13.78 41.06 12.53
CA PRO A 955 -13.83 42.28 11.72
C PRO A 955 -13.18 42.09 10.34
N GLY A 956 -13.81 42.59 9.28
CA GLY A 956 -13.27 42.46 7.92
C GLY A 956 -13.45 41.09 7.26
N CYS A 957 -14.33 40.23 7.77
CA CYS A 957 -14.77 39.05 7.03
C CYS A 957 -15.52 39.47 5.75
N ARG A 958 -15.12 38.93 4.59
CA ARG A 958 -15.69 39.23 3.26
C ARG A 958 -16.10 37.94 2.55
N LEU A 959 -16.96 38.09 1.55
CA LEU A 959 -17.38 37.01 0.66
C LEU A 959 -16.43 37.00 -0.55
N ASP A 960 -15.79 35.87 -0.78
CA ASP A 960 -14.83 35.62 -1.86
C ASP A 960 -15.54 35.47 -3.22
N GLU A 961 -14.81 35.60 -4.33
CA GLU A 961 -15.39 35.51 -5.69
C GLU A 961 -16.03 34.12 -5.96
N GLU A 962 -15.56 33.08 -5.24
CA GLU A 962 -16.11 31.72 -5.28
C GLU A 962 -17.34 31.48 -4.38
N GLY A 963 -17.86 32.52 -3.70
CA GLY A 963 -19.01 32.40 -2.78
C GLY A 963 -18.67 31.89 -1.37
N LYS A 964 -17.38 31.81 -1.00
CA LYS A 964 -16.90 31.38 0.32
C LYS A 964 -16.74 32.57 1.26
N MET A 965 -16.89 32.39 2.57
CA MET A 965 -16.68 33.45 3.57
C MET A 965 -15.23 33.41 4.09
N THR A 966 -14.43 34.42 3.75
CA THR A 966 -12.98 34.47 4.04
C THR A 966 -12.70 35.50 5.15
N GLN A 967 -11.80 35.17 6.08
CA GLN A 967 -11.44 36.01 7.23
C GLN A 967 -10.08 36.68 7.01
N TYR A 968 -10.04 38.03 7.07
CA TYR A 968 -8.83 38.83 6.86
C TYR A 968 -8.20 39.35 8.16
N PHE A 969 -8.92 39.28 9.27
CA PHE A 969 -8.39 39.57 10.61
C PHE A 969 -7.53 38.40 11.12
N PRO A 970 -6.44 38.65 11.89
CA PRO A 970 -5.59 37.60 12.47
C PRO A 970 -6.28 36.84 13.62
N PHE A 971 -7.26 36.00 13.24
CA PHE A 971 -8.14 35.30 14.16
C PHE A 971 -7.42 34.16 14.90
N ARG A 972 -6.46 33.45 14.27
CA ARG A 972 -5.70 32.38 14.92
C ARG A 972 -4.83 32.93 16.05
N THR A 973 -4.16 34.06 15.82
CA THR A 973 -3.39 34.80 16.83
C THR A 973 -4.29 35.30 17.96
N ALA A 974 -5.48 35.84 17.65
CA ALA A 974 -6.44 36.26 18.66
C ALA A 974 -6.96 35.08 19.52
N ILE A 975 -7.24 33.93 18.91
CA ILE A 975 -7.62 32.70 19.61
C ILE A 975 -6.47 32.24 20.53
N MET A 976 -5.25 32.17 20.01
CA MET A 976 -4.04 31.81 20.77
C MET A 976 -3.87 32.69 22.02
N LEU A 977 -3.99 34.02 21.87
CA LEU A 977 -3.90 34.97 22.98
C LEU A 977 -5.07 34.82 23.97
N SER A 978 -6.29 34.63 23.49
CA SER A 978 -7.48 34.43 24.35
C SER A 978 -7.37 33.13 25.16
N SER A 979 -6.85 32.06 24.55
CA SER A 979 -6.52 30.80 25.22
C SER A 979 -5.48 31.03 26.31
N MET A 980 -4.35 31.68 25.99
CA MET A 980 -3.30 32.01 26.97
C MET A 980 -3.81 32.84 28.15
N LEU A 981 -4.61 33.88 27.88
CA LEU A 981 -5.22 34.72 28.92
C LEU A 981 -6.19 33.92 29.79
N SER A 982 -7.01 33.04 29.19
CA SER A 982 -7.94 32.19 29.95
C SER A 982 -7.20 31.20 30.86
N ILE A 983 -6.10 30.59 30.40
CA ILE A 983 -5.27 29.69 31.22
C ILE A 983 -4.77 30.42 32.47
N LEU A 984 -4.19 31.62 32.30
CA LEU A 984 -3.63 32.39 33.41
C LEU A 984 -4.72 32.91 34.35
N LEU A 985 -5.83 33.45 33.81
CA LEU A 985 -6.94 33.99 34.58
C LEU A 985 -7.66 32.92 35.41
N PHE A 986 -8.03 31.79 34.81
CA PHE A 986 -8.70 30.71 35.53
C PHE A 986 -7.76 29.96 36.48
N SER A 987 -6.46 29.84 36.17
CA SER A 987 -5.49 29.31 37.13
C SER A 987 -5.32 30.23 38.35
N TRP A 988 -5.29 31.55 38.14
CA TRP A 988 -5.21 32.53 39.23
C TRP A 988 -6.49 32.55 40.08
N LEU A 989 -7.67 32.55 39.45
CA LEU A 989 -8.95 32.50 40.16
C LEU A 989 -9.09 31.23 41.00
N THR A 990 -8.79 30.06 40.44
CA THR A 990 -8.84 28.79 41.19
C THR A 990 -7.80 28.77 42.32
N SER A 991 -6.58 29.24 42.08
CA SER A 991 -5.57 29.40 43.13
C SER A 991 -6.06 30.31 44.28
N LEU A 992 -6.73 31.42 43.98
CA LEU A 992 -7.34 32.29 45.00
C LEU A 992 -8.48 31.60 45.76
N VAL A 993 -9.35 30.86 45.07
CA VAL A 993 -10.51 30.17 45.69
C VAL A 993 -10.05 29.10 46.67
N PHE A 994 -9.05 28.28 46.31
CA PHE A 994 -8.48 27.28 47.21
C PHE A 994 -7.63 27.91 48.32
N ASN A 995 -6.78 28.90 48.02
CA ASN A 995 -5.93 29.55 49.05
C ASN A 995 -6.74 30.38 50.07
N LYS A 996 -7.93 30.88 49.70
CA LYS A 996 -8.85 31.55 50.64
C LYS A 996 -9.83 30.60 51.34
N GLY A 997 -9.74 29.29 51.10
CA GLY A 997 -10.61 28.28 51.72
C GLY A 997 -12.08 28.37 51.31
N LEU A 998 -12.39 29.01 50.17
CA LEU A 998 -13.77 29.16 49.66
C LEU A 998 -14.33 27.84 49.10
N LEU A 999 -13.45 26.91 48.70
CA LEU A 999 -13.79 25.51 48.40
C LEU A 999 -12.97 24.57 49.31
N PRO A 1000 -13.56 23.46 49.80
CA PRO A 1000 -12.82 22.45 50.54
C PRO A 1000 -11.77 21.77 49.66
N GLN A 1001 -10.58 21.47 50.19
CA GLN A 1001 -9.55 20.68 49.48
C GLN A 1001 -10.04 19.30 49.00
N ARG A 1002 -11.13 18.76 49.56
CA ARG A 1002 -11.79 17.52 49.07
C ARG A 1002 -12.43 17.65 47.68
N TRP A 1003 -12.59 18.88 47.18
CA TRP A 1003 -13.12 19.18 45.85
C TRP A 1003 -12.00 19.48 44.84
N ASP A 1004 -10.73 19.39 45.25
CA ASP A 1004 -9.63 19.36 44.30
C ASP A 1004 -9.58 17.96 43.67
N VAL A 1005 -9.80 17.88 42.36
CA VAL A 1005 -9.98 16.62 41.58
C VAL A 1005 -8.64 16.15 40.98
N LEU A 1006 -7.52 16.56 41.58
CA LEU A 1006 -6.15 16.43 41.07
C LEU A 1006 -5.24 15.65 42.03
#